data_AF-A0A3N2PKP1-F1
#
_entry.id   AF-A0A3N2PKP1-F1
#
_cell.length_a   1.000
_cell.length_b   1.000
_cell.length_c   1.000
_cell.angle_alpha   90.00
_cell.angle_beta   90.00
_cell.angle_gamma   90.00
#
_symmetry.space_group_name_H-M   'P 1'
#
loop_
_entity.id
_entity.type
_entity.pdbx_description
1 polymer ?
#
loop_
_entity_poly.entity_id
_entity_poly.type
_entity_poly.pdbx_seq_one_letter_code
_entity_poly.pdbx_strand_id
1 'polypeptide(L)'
;MAFPPYGNGFQPRTRTRTSGYFPRGPRRRNDDMMAKYHYCKAVATRAVQELAAYLRSKNLGFVVNLVSRVAWHVQMNLSARRLLSFPHLLFALWVLLLLWGEDWVFSNSVERCNWDKWERWPSGSSPHRLILIADPQLIDPHTYPDRPWPLDDLTLLITDNYLRRAYTRLQSRLRPDSVFFLGDLFDGGREWKTATGDFADSKWSREHRPRLEKQYVKMWQKRYGEGFWLDEYARFGDIFFDNWKLGGDKPGPWQRGRKLVASLPGNHDLGFGNEIKLPVRDRFYAYFGEGNRVDVVGNHTVVSVDTVSLSAGSSDTLHPADFKPIFDPIDGFLRDVSHVKQRAVERELRFWRGETEELAFPHAVEDAETADVNHLPSLKGAADANAELPTILLTHVPLYREPGTPCGPLRERWPPAPQPPGQTDTVEPDHRNAIPIAKGYQYQNVLSEEDSVRLVKTVGNVVQVFSGDDHDYCEVTHSERKKNAPEITVKTLNMAMGVAHPGFVMVSLYNPVDGHGSPLPGAPARTLQTHLCVLPDQISTFMNYAIFVGLTIAAIAVRAILVPVLNLTPFSLAAAGQINNNITTTTTTTTNNNNNPMKAPPSSSLLPLYDKAKQEDDGTYDMQPTSASSGSSKYLASRFSDVSRTRSSSLTSNNGVPPPGRASLPGGGRSKHHHPHQGKKLGPRIDIYKDELYRYGDHKPRFPWRGVSTRSTKTSIRLVLTEVVACTWRVAWLSVLLWAYLTYKG
;
A
#
# COMPACT_ATOMS: atom_id res chain seq x y z
N MET A 1 -46.66 10.86 -13.59
CA MET A 1 -46.17 10.40 -12.26
C MET A 1 -45.09 11.37 -11.83
N ALA A 2 -45.08 11.81 -10.57
CA ALA A 2 -44.25 12.94 -10.14
C ALA A 2 -42.83 12.54 -9.73
N PHE A 3 -41.85 13.37 -10.06
CA PHE A 3 -40.50 13.33 -9.51
C PHE A 3 -40.45 14.11 -8.18
N PRO A 4 -39.78 13.63 -7.13
CA PRO A 4 -39.52 14.41 -5.93
C PRO A 4 -38.37 15.41 -6.16
N PRO A 5 -38.44 16.65 -5.64
CA PRO A 5 -37.38 17.65 -5.82
C PRO A 5 -36.19 17.44 -4.86
N TYR A 6 -35.00 17.87 -5.30
CA TYR A 6 -33.80 17.96 -4.45
C TYR A 6 -33.89 19.13 -3.47
N GLY A 7 -33.41 18.94 -2.24
CA GLY A 7 -33.34 20.00 -1.22
C GLY A 7 -32.16 19.84 -0.26
N ASN A 8 -31.11 20.64 -0.43
CA ASN A 8 -29.93 20.66 0.44
C ASN A 8 -30.16 21.51 1.71
N GLY A 9 -30.92 20.97 2.67
CA GLY A 9 -31.30 21.66 3.91
C GLY A 9 -30.51 21.22 5.15
N PHE A 10 -29.27 21.70 5.32
CA PHE A 10 -28.45 21.36 6.50
C PHE A 10 -28.58 22.41 7.63
N GLN A 11 -29.53 22.21 8.55
CA GLN A 11 -29.52 22.91 9.86
C GLN A 11 -29.80 21.95 11.03
N PRO A 12 -29.18 22.16 12.22
CA PRO A 12 -29.15 21.16 13.27
C PRO A 12 -30.32 21.24 14.25
N ARG A 13 -31.06 20.13 14.43
CA ARG A 13 -31.97 19.95 15.58
C ARG A 13 -31.62 18.72 16.43
N THR A 14 -31.02 19.02 17.59
CA THR A 14 -31.19 18.34 18.89
C THR A 14 -31.44 16.82 18.90
N ARG A 15 -30.41 16.08 19.35
CA ARG A 15 -30.45 14.66 19.79
C ARG A 15 -31.81 14.16 20.31
N THR A 16 -32.37 13.18 19.61
CA THR A 16 -33.00 12.02 20.26
C THR A 16 -32.29 10.75 19.78
N ARG A 17 -32.24 9.71 20.62
CA ARG A 17 -31.30 8.57 20.47
C ARG A 17 -32.04 7.29 20.08
N THR A 18 -32.51 7.21 18.84
CA THR A 18 -33.14 6.01 18.27
C THR A 18 -32.12 5.15 17.51
N SER A 19 -32.15 3.83 17.73
CA SER A 19 -31.22 2.90 17.07
C SER A 19 -31.77 2.44 15.72
N GLY A 20 -31.23 3.01 14.63
CA GLY A 20 -31.51 2.55 13.28
C GLY A 20 -30.72 1.28 12.95
N TYR A 21 -31.39 0.12 13.01
CA TYR A 21 -30.80 -1.16 12.60
C TYR A 21 -30.84 -1.30 11.07
N PHE A 22 -29.71 -1.03 10.39
CA PHE A 22 -29.57 -1.39 8.97
C PHE A 22 -29.29 -2.90 8.83
N PRO A 23 -30.05 -3.64 8.00
CA PRO A 23 -29.83 -5.06 7.80
C PRO A 23 -28.54 -5.30 6.99
N ARG A 24 -27.54 -5.93 7.61
CA ARG A 24 -26.30 -6.31 6.93
C ARG A 24 -26.56 -7.40 5.90
N GLY A 25 -26.43 -7.06 4.61
CA GLY A 25 -26.34 -8.01 3.51
C GLY A 25 -25.17 -8.99 3.66
N PRO A 26 -25.15 -10.08 2.88
CA PRO A 26 -24.25 -11.22 3.11
C PRO A 26 -22.79 -10.86 2.91
N ARG A 27 -22.04 -10.88 4.03
CA ARG A 27 -20.58 -10.85 4.06
C ARG A 27 -20.00 -11.93 3.12
N ARG A 28 -18.97 -11.58 2.34
CA ARG A 28 -18.11 -12.57 1.65
C ARG A 28 -16.62 -12.28 1.74
N ARG A 29 -16.17 -11.04 1.49
CA ARG A 29 -14.80 -10.61 1.85
C ARG A 29 -14.62 -10.64 3.37
N ASN A 30 -15.60 -10.06 4.08
CA ASN A 30 -15.73 -10.19 5.53
C ASN A 30 -15.91 -11.65 6.00
N ASP A 31 -16.53 -12.56 5.25
CA ASP A 31 -16.68 -13.96 5.70
C ASP A 31 -15.45 -14.83 5.37
N ASP A 32 -14.62 -14.51 4.37
CA ASP A 32 -13.30 -15.15 4.22
C ASP A 32 -12.31 -14.60 5.25
N MET A 33 -12.26 -13.28 5.48
CA MET A 33 -11.42 -12.72 6.54
C MET A 33 -11.90 -13.11 7.94
N MET A 34 -13.22 -13.19 8.18
CA MET A 34 -13.78 -13.71 9.43
C MET A 34 -13.68 -15.24 9.50
N ALA A 35 -13.69 -16.01 8.41
CA ALA A 35 -13.38 -17.44 8.47
C ALA A 35 -11.90 -17.66 8.80
N LYS A 36 -10.98 -16.86 8.23
CA LYS A 36 -9.56 -16.86 8.60
C LYS A 36 -9.34 -16.40 10.03
N TYR A 37 -10.01 -15.33 10.49
CA TYR A 37 -9.97 -14.90 11.89
C TYR A 37 -10.63 -15.92 12.82
N HIS A 38 -11.75 -16.54 12.46
CA HIS A 38 -12.40 -17.59 13.24
C HIS A 38 -11.60 -18.89 13.21
N TYR A 39 -10.86 -19.20 12.15
CA TYR A 39 -9.91 -20.31 12.08
C TYR A 39 -8.69 -20.05 12.96
N CYS A 40 -8.02 -18.91 12.79
CA CYS A 40 -6.91 -18.49 13.66
C CYS A 40 -7.35 -18.36 15.12
N LYS A 41 -8.57 -17.88 15.38
CA LYS A 41 -9.17 -17.82 16.73
C LYS A 41 -9.57 -19.19 17.24
N ALA A 42 -10.04 -20.11 16.40
CA ALA A 42 -10.37 -21.49 16.80
C ALA A 42 -9.11 -22.32 17.04
N VAL A 43 -8.05 -22.11 16.26
CA VAL A 43 -6.70 -22.65 16.47
C VAL A 43 -6.08 -22.04 17.72
N ALA A 44 -6.22 -20.72 17.94
CA ALA A 44 -5.76 -20.08 19.17
C ALA A 44 -6.58 -20.49 20.40
N THR A 45 -7.91 -20.65 20.30
CA THR A 45 -8.71 -21.18 21.41
C THR A 45 -8.51 -22.67 21.60
N ARG A 46 -8.23 -23.47 20.57
CA ARG A 46 -7.76 -24.86 20.75
C ARG A 46 -6.41 -24.86 21.45
N ALA A 47 -5.43 -24.10 20.99
CA ALA A 47 -4.13 -23.99 21.64
C ALA A 47 -4.26 -23.51 23.10
N VAL A 48 -5.14 -22.54 23.39
CA VAL A 48 -5.43 -22.06 24.75
C VAL A 48 -6.26 -23.05 25.57
N GLN A 49 -7.15 -23.85 24.97
CA GLN A 49 -7.95 -24.87 25.65
C GLN A 49 -7.13 -26.14 25.91
N GLU A 50 -6.27 -26.56 24.98
CA GLU A 50 -5.30 -27.65 25.14
C GLU A 50 -4.21 -27.23 26.12
N LEU A 51 -3.71 -25.99 26.07
CA LEU A 51 -2.85 -25.44 27.11
C LEU A 51 -3.58 -25.39 28.46
N ALA A 52 -4.81 -24.89 28.54
CA ALA A 52 -5.57 -24.87 29.78
C ALA A 52 -5.90 -26.29 30.29
N ALA A 53 -6.17 -27.26 29.42
CA ALA A 53 -6.39 -28.66 29.78
C ALA A 53 -5.08 -29.33 30.24
N TYR A 54 -3.95 -29.03 29.60
CA TYR A 54 -2.62 -29.46 30.01
C TYR A 54 -2.26 -28.90 31.40
N LEU A 55 -2.41 -27.58 31.60
CA LEU A 55 -2.18 -26.89 32.87
C LEU A 55 -3.14 -27.35 33.99
N ARG A 56 -4.34 -27.85 33.64
CA ARG A 56 -5.32 -28.44 34.59
C ARG A 56 -5.07 -29.93 34.88
N SER A 57 -4.60 -30.71 33.91
CA SER A 57 -4.63 -32.19 33.97
C SER A 57 -3.44 -32.81 34.71
N LYS A 58 -2.28 -32.14 34.75
CA LYS A 58 -1.20 -32.42 35.72
C LYS A 58 -0.16 -31.29 35.75
N ASN A 59 0.57 -31.20 36.87
CA ASN A 59 1.67 -30.27 37.14
C ASN A 59 1.27 -28.79 37.34
N LEU A 60 0.59 -28.50 38.46
CA LEU A 60 0.60 -27.16 39.09
C LEU A 60 2.04 -26.62 39.22
N GLY A 61 3.00 -27.48 39.54
CA GLY A 61 4.44 -27.15 39.57
C GLY A 61 5.06 -26.77 38.22
N PHE A 62 4.46 -27.14 37.08
CA PHE A 62 4.84 -26.62 35.76
C PHE A 62 4.26 -25.23 35.54
N VAL A 63 2.99 -24.99 35.91
CA VAL A 63 2.37 -23.65 35.88
C VAL A 63 3.18 -22.67 36.74
N VAL A 64 3.52 -23.06 37.97
CA VAL A 64 4.33 -22.27 38.91
C VAL A 64 5.77 -22.12 38.42
N ASN A 65 6.37 -23.13 37.76
CA ASN A 65 7.66 -22.95 37.08
C ASN A 65 7.57 -21.94 35.92
N LEU A 66 6.53 -22.02 35.10
CA LEU A 66 6.36 -21.15 33.93
C LEU A 66 6.12 -19.70 34.38
N VAL A 67 5.21 -19.49 35.34
CA VAL A 67 4.93 -18.16 35.91
C VAL A 67 6.15 -17.60 36.66
N SER A 68 6.85 -18.40 37.47
CA SER A 68 8.06 -17.91 38.17
C SER A 68 9.23 -17.66 37.22
N ARG A 69 9.42 -18.46 36.16
CA ARG A 69 10.39 -18.17 35.08
C ARG A 69 10.01 -16.94 34.28
N VAL A 70 8.73 -16.73 33.95
CA VAL A 70 8.25 -15.52 33.29
C VAL A 70 8.45 -14.30 34.17
N ALA A 71 8.08 -14.36 35.45
CA ALA A 71 8.30 -13.27 36.42
C ALA A 71 9.80 -12.96 36.59
N TRP A 72 10.66 -13.98 36.71
CA TRP A 72 12.11 -13.83 36.78
C TRP A 72 12.70 -13.25 35.47
N HIS A 73 12.23 -13.70 34.30
CA HIS A 73 12.61 -13.13 33.02
C HIS A 73 12.17 -11.67 32.89
N VAL A 74 10.96 -11.32 33.35
CA VAL A 74 10.45 -9.94 33.39
C VAL A 74 11.30 -9.08 34.34
N GLN A 75 11.56 -9.52 35.56
CA GLN A 75 12.41 -8.82 36.54
C GLN A 75 13.84 -8.62 36.01
N MET A 76 14.42 -9.64 35.36
CA MET A 76 15.72 -9.55 34.69
C MET A 76 15.71 -8.60 33.49
N ASN A 77 14.64 -8.61 32.67
CA ASN A 77 14.46 -7.70 31.53
C ASN A 77 14.28 -6.24 31.96
N LEU A 78 13.64 -5.99 33.10
CA LEU A 78 13.35 -4.66 33.66
C LEU A 78 14.51 -4.07 34.50
N SER A 79 15.59 -4.82 34.71
CA SER A 79 16.77 -4.29 35.40
C SER A 79 17.41 -3.13 34.61
N ALA A 80 17.77 -2.03 35.28
CA ALA A 80 18.28 -0.82 34.62
C ALA A 80 19.52 -1.08 33.73
N ARG A 81 20.42 -1.97 34.18
CA ARG A 81 21.60 -2.43 33.42
C ARG A 81 21.26 -3.17 32.11
N ARG A 82 20.02 -3.66 31.97
CA ARG A 82 19.53 -4.36 30.78
C ARG A 82 18.56 -3.53 29.96
N LEU A 83 17.83 -2.59 30.58
CA LEU A 83 17.10 -1.54 29.85
C LEU A 83 18.07 -0.67 29.03
N LEU A 84 19.23 -0.31 29.59
CA LEU A 84 20.31 0.39 28.88
C LEU A 84 21.26 -0.54 28.09
N SER A 85 20.82 -1.75 27.70
CA SER A 85 21.68 -2.67 26.93
C SER A 85 21.67 -2.37 25.43
N PHE A 86 22.73 -2.79 24.74
CA PHE A 86 22.96 -2.57 23.30
C PHE A 86 21.76 -2.82 22.37
N PRO A 87 20.98 -3.93 22.45
CA PRO A 87 19.81 -4.10 21.59
C PRO A 87 18.67 -3.10 21.89
N HIS A 88 18.62 -2.49 23.08
CA HIS A 88 17.70 -1.37 23.34
C HIS A 88 18.22 -0.03 22.80
N LEU A 89 19.54 0.18 22.75
CA LEU A 89 20.13 1.31 22.02
C LEU A 89 19.84 1.18 20.51
N LEU A 90 20.03 0.00 19.92
CA LEU A 90 19.65 -0.26 18.53
C LEU A 90 18.14 -0.07 18.31
N PHE A 91 17.29 -0.54 19.22
CA PHE A 91 15.85 -0.26 19.15
C PHE A 91 15.53 1.25 19.26
N ALA A 92 16.23 2.01 20.09
CA ALA A 92 16.04 3.47 20.17
C ALA A 92 16.42 4.17 18.85
N LEU A 93 17.45 3.69 18.13
CA LEU A 93 17.76 4.16 16.79
C LEU A 93 16.67 3.76 15.77
N TRP A 94 16.11 2.55 15.88
CA TRP A 94 14.94 2.13 15.10
C TRP A 94 13.69 2.98 15.39
N VAL A 95 13.47 3.41 16.64
CA VAL A 95 12.40 4.35 17.00
C VAL A 95 12.57 5.67 16.25
N LEU A 96 13.78 6.24 16.26
CA LEU A 96 14.07 7.49 15.54
C LEU A 96 13.92 7.32 14.01
N LEU A 97 14.38 6.20 13.44
CA LEU A 97 14.27 5.93 12.00
C LEU A 97 12.81 5.74 11.55
N LEU A 98 11.99 5.05 12.35
CA LEU A 98 10.57 4.84 12.06
C LEU A 98 9.76 6.13 12.27
N LEU A 99 10.03 6.94 13.30
CA LEU A 99 9.40 8.25 13.44
C LEU A 99 9.80 9.21 12.32
N TRP A 100 11.05 9.13 11.84
CA TRP A 100 11.51 9.86 10.66
C TRP A 100 10.70 9.47 9.41
N GLY A 101 10.74 8.21 9.00
CA GLY A 101 10.15 7.77 7.72
C GLY A 101 8.63 7.67 7.72
N GLU A 102 7.99 7.29 8.82
CA GLU A 102 6.54 7.12 8.89
C GLU A 102 5.79 8.43 9.25
N ASP A 103 6.44 9.49 9.74
CA ASP A 103 5.78 10.74 10.17
C ASP A 103 6.54 12.03 9.80
N TRP A 104 7.80 12.19 10.25
CA TRP A 104 8.49 13.48 10.12
C TRP A 104 8.79 13.85 8.68
N VAL A 105 9.12 12.86 7.84
CA VAL A 105 9.38 13.03 6.41
C VAL A 105 8.16 13.60 5.67
N PHE A 106 6.97 13.03 5.89
CA PHE A 106 5.70 13.57 5.37
C PHE A 106 5.41 14.97 5.92
N SER A 107 5.60 15.17 7.24
CA SER A 107 5.37 16.45 7.90
C SER A 107 6.25 17.56 7.28
N ASN A 108 7.55 17.33 7.14
CA ASN A 108 8.49 18.27 6.54
C ASN A 108 8.21 18.54 5.05
N SER A 109 7.81 17.53 4.26
CA SER A 109 7.49 17.75 2.85
C SER A 109 6.28 18.67 2.69
N VAL A 110 5.20 18.40 3.43
CA VAL A 110 3.99 19.25 3.41
C VAL A 110 4.27 20.64 4.02
N GLU A 111 5.03 20.74 5.11
CA GLU A 111 5.38 22.04 5.72
C GLU A 111 6.22 22.94 4.80
N ARG A 112 7.00 22.39 3.86
CA ARG A 112 7.71 23.19 2.85
C ARG A 112 6.76 23.97 1.95
N CYS A 113 5.61 23.39 1.63
CA CYS A 113 4.58 23.95 0.77
C CYS A 113 3.65 24.97 1.47
N ASN A 114 3.87 25.29 2.76
CA ASN A 114 3.00 26.22 3.49
C ASN A 114 2.85 27.55 2.74
N TRP A 115 1.59 27.93 2.52
CA TRP A 115 1.11 29.07 1.72
C TRP A 115 1.95 30.34 1.87
N ASP A 116 2.24 30.72 3.12
CA ASP A 116 2.93 31.96 3.48
C ASP A 116 4.38 32.05 2.96
N LYS A 117 4.91 30.97 2.37
CA LYS A 117 6.24 30.89 1.74
C LYS A 117 6.25 31.19 0.24
N TRP A 118 5.08 31.13 -0.42
CA TRP A 118 4.99 31.24 -1.88
C TRP A 118 3.85 32.13 -2.37
N GLU A 119 2.77 32.32 -1.59
CA GLU A 119 1.72 33.29 -1.90
C GLU A 119 2.31 34.71 -1.95
N ARG A 120 1.99 35.45 -3.02
CA ARG A 120 2.45 36.83 -3.25
C ARG A 120 1.24 37.75 -3.42
N TRP A 121 0.55 38.01 -2.32
CA TRP A 121 -0.62 38.90 -2.28
C TRP A 121 -0.31 40.19 -1.49
N PRO A 122 -1.02 41.30 -1.74
CA PRO A 122 -0.88 42.52 -0.94
C PRO A 122 -1.15 42.29 0.55
N SER A 123 -0.45 43.02 1.42
CA SER A 123 -0.64 42.96 2.88
C SER A 123 -2.10 43.15 3.28
N GLY A 124 -2.64 42.22 4.07
CA GLY A 124 -4.04 42.23 4.50
C GLY A 124 -5.00 41.44 3.59
N SER A 125 -4.54 40.89 2.46
CA SER A 125 -5.34 40.00 1.61
C SER A 125 -5.67 38.69 2.34
N SER A 126 -6.90 38.19 2.16
CA SER A 126 -7.35 36.87 2.65
C SER A 126 -7.68 35.96 1.46
N PRO A 127 -6.69 35.28 0.86
CA PRO A 127 -6.93 34.37 -0.25
C PRO A 127 -7.73 33.13 0.20
N HIS A 128 -8.55 32.59 -0.70
CA HIS A 128 -9.14 31.27 -0.56
C HIS A 128 -8.09 30.22 -0.94
N ARG A 129 -7.90 29.23 -0.07
CA ARG A 129 -6.82 28.24 -0.19
C ARG A 129 -7.37 26.88 -0.66
N LEU A 130 -7.34 26.67 -1.97
CA LEU A 130 -7.82 25.47 -2.68
C LEU A 130 -6.67 24.47 -2.91
N ILE A 131 -6.93 23.17 -2.76
CA ILE A 131 -6.01 22.10 -3.15
C ILE A 131 -6.68 21.15 -4.15
N LEU A 132 -5.92 20.73 -5.16
CA LEU A 132 -6.30 19.81 -6.21
C LEU A 132 -5.53 18.50 -6.05
N ILE A 133 -6.26 17.38 -6.07
CA ILE A 133 -5.72 16.02 -5.92
C ILE A 133 -6.09 15.22 -7.16
N ALA A 134 -5.09 14.67 -7.86
CA ALA A 134 -5.32 13.71 -8.94
C ALA A 134 -4.94 12.29 -8.50
N ASP A 135 -5.56 11.32 -9.16
CA ASP A 135 -5.25 9.89 -9.15
C ASP A 135 -4.84 9.33 -7.77
N PRO A 136 -5.64 9.52 -6.70
CA PRO A 136 -5.42 8.77 -5.47
C PRO A 136 -5.57 7.26 -5.71
N GLN A 137 -6.35 6.88 -6.74
CA GLN A 137 -6.39 5.60 -7.43
C GLN A 137 -6.15 4.43 -6.48
N LEU A 138 -7.12 4.20 -5.58
CA LEU A 138 -7.05 3.15 -4.57
C LEU A 138 -6.84 1.81 -5.26
N ILE A 139 -5.62 1.28 -5.13
CA ILE A 139 -5.23 0.00 -5.71
C ILE A 139 -6.01 -1.14 -5.07
N ASP A 140 -6.24 -2.20 -5.85
CA ASP A 140 -7.12 -3.29 -5.46
C ASP A 140 -6.79 -4.59 -6.27
N PRO A 141 -7.61 -5.66 -6.26
CA PRO A 141 -7.38 -6.87 -7.05
C PRO A 141 -7.44 -6.73 -8.59
N HIS A 142 -7.70 -5.54 -9.12
CA HIS A 142 -7.47 -5.20 -10.53
C HIS A 142 -6.00 -4.89 -10.79
N THR A 143 -5.35 -4.13 -9.89
CA THR A 143 -3.99 -3.61 -10.07
C THR A 143 -2.93 -4.71 -10.18
N TYR A 144 -3.06 -5.76 -9.35
CA TYR A 144 -2.09 -6.87 -9.29
C TYR A 144 -2.81 -8.24 -9.15
N PRO A 145 -3.49 -8.74 -10.20
CA PRO A 145 -4.41 -9.89 -10.09
C PRO A 145 -3.72 -11.22 -9.75
N ASP A 146 -2.42 -11.35 -10.04
CA ASP A 146 -1.60 -12.52 -9.69
C ASP A 146 -0.89 -12.42 -8.33
N ARG A 147 -0.97 -11.28 -7.62
CA ARG A 147 -0.19 -11.06 -6.39
C ARG A 147 -0.73 -11.99 -5.28
N PRO A 148 0.09 -12.93 -4.76
CA PRO A 148 -0.42 -13.94 -3.83
C PRO A 148 -0.46 -13.41 -2.40
N TRP A 149 -1.42 -13.92 -1.62
CA TRP A 149 -1.47 -13.70 -0.18
C TRP A 149 -0.17 -14.15 0.52
N PRO A 150 0.42 -13.35 1.43
CA PRO A 150 -0.08 -12.09 2.01
C PRO A 150 0.45 -10.81 1.35
N LEU A 151 1.07 -10.89 0.16
CA LEU A 151 1.67 -9.73 -0.50
C LEU A 151 0.64 -8.76 -1.06
N ASP A 152 -0.56 -9.24 -1.43
CA ASP A 152 -1.70 -8.41 -1.82
C ASP A 152 -2.14 -7.50 -0.66
N ASP A 153 -2.58 -8.08 0.45
CA ASP A 153 -3.01 -7.37 1.67
C ASP A 153 -1.94 -6.37 2.17
N LEU A 154 -0.66 -6.76 2.14
CA LEU A 154 0.45 -5.89 2.55
C LEU A 154 0.68 -4.71 1.59
N THR A 155 0.43 -4.88 0.29
CA THR A 155 0.60 -3.79 -0.68
C THR A 155 -0.48 -2.73 -0.47
N LEU A 156 -1.74 -3.15 -0.29
CA LEU A 156 -2.87 -2.27 0.07
C LEU A 156 -2.57 -1.47 1.35
N LEU A 157 -2.11 -2.16 2.40
CA LEU A 157 -1.80 -1.56 3.70
C LEU A 157 -0.69 -0.49 3.61
N ILE A 158 0.26 -0.64 2.68
CA ILE A 158 1.34 0.33 2.45
C ILE A 158 0.82 1.56 1.68
N THR A 159 0.11 1.37 0.57
CA THR A 159 -0.41 2.48 -0.26
C THR A 159 -1.48 3.28 0.47
N ASP A 160 -2.41 2.61 1.15
CA ASP A 160 -3.46 3.27 1.94
C ASP A 160 -2.85 4.15 3.04
N ASN A 161 -1.76 3.70 3.68
CA ASN A 161 -1.07 4.50 4.70
C ASN A 161 -0.22 5.64 4.10
N TYR A 162 0.35 5.48 2.91
CA TYR A 162 0.97 6.60 2.20
C TYR A 162 -0.05 7.72 1.96
N LEU A 163 -1.21 7.37 1.39
CA LEU A 163 -2.32 8.29 1.13
C LEU A 163 -2.85 8.91 2.44
N ARG A 164 -3.12 8.08 3.46
CA ARG A 164 -3.59 8.54 4.79
C ARG A 164 -2.61 9.50 5.43
N ARG A 165 -1.29 9.24 5.40
CA ARG A 165 -0.26 10.14 5.95
C ARG A 165 -0.19 11.46 5.20
N ALA A 166 -0.07 11.40 3.87
CA ALA A 166 -0.03 12.57 3.00
C ALA A 166 -1.25 13.47 3.24
N TYR A 167 -2.46 12.91 3.17
CA TYR A 167 -3.70 13.66 3.36
C TYR A 167 -3.88 14.18 4.80
N THR A 168 -3.51 13.39 5.81
CA THR A 168 -3.55 13.81 7.23
C THR A 168 -2.62 14.99 7.48
N ARG A 169 -1.40 14.99 6.90
CA ARG A 169 -0.48 16.14 7.03
C ARG A 169 -0.94 17.33 6.19
N LEU A 170 -1.44 17.13 4.97
CA LEU A 170 -2.08 18.14 4.12
C LEU A 170 -3.20 18.88 4.89
N GLN A 171 -4.17 18.14 5.45
CA GLN A 171 -5.26 18.72 6.23
C GLN A 171 -4.77 19.44 7.49
N SER A 172 -3.94 18.80 8.32
CA SER A 172 -3.53 19.36 9.62
C SER A 172 -2.51 20.51 9.53
N ARG A 173 -1.70 20.58 8.46
CA ARG A 173 -0.65 21.60 8.30
C ARG A 173 -1.00 22.70 7.31
N LEU A 174 -1.61 22.37 6.18
CA LEU A 174 -2.00 23.38 5.17
C LEU A 174 -3.42 23.89 5.39
N ARG A 175 -4.30 23.11 6.03
CA ARG A 175 -5.68 23.50 6.39
C ARG A 175 -6.45 24.18 5.24
N PRO A 176 -6.57 23.54 4.06
CA PRO A 176 -7.22 24.16 2.91
C PRO A 176 -8.69 24.50 3.18
N ASP A 177 -9.17 25.59 2.59
CA ASP A 177 -10.60 25.91 2.52
C ASP A 177 -11.33 24.88 1.65
N SER A 178 -10.77 24.58 0.47
CA SER A 178 -11.36 23.64 -0.48
C SER A 178 -10.39 22.51 -0.89
N VAL A 179 -10.92 21.31 -1.08
CA VAL A 179 -10.24 20.20 -1.77
C VAL A 179 -11.12 19.67 -2.89
N PHE A 180 -10.57 19.59 -4.10
CA PHE A 180 -11.23 18.97 -5.26
C PHE A 180 -10.37 17.80 -5.75
N PHE A 181 -11.00 16.65 -6.02
CA PHE A 181 -10.37 15.50 -6.68
C PHE A 181 -10.64 15.54 -8.19
N LEU A 182 -9.67 15.11 -9.00
CA LEU A 182 -9.67 15.19 -10.46
C LEU A 182 -9.75 13.81 -11.13
N GLY A 183 -10.67 12.96 -10.67
CA GLY A 183 -10.86 11.61 -11.18
C GLY A 183 -9.93 10.53 -10.58
N ASP A 184 -10.10 9.33 -11.11
CA ASP A 184 -9.47 8.05 -10.73
C ASP A 184 -9.31 7.87 -9.22
N LEU A 185 -10.46 7.75 -8.57
CA LEU A 185 -10.57 7.51 -7.14
C LEU A 185 -10.22 6.06 -6.76
N PHE A 186 -10.48 5.11 -7.66
CA PHE A 186 -10.19 3.68 -7.52
C PHE A 186 -9.47 3.14 -8.76
N ASP A 187 -8.62 2.12 -8.60
CA ASP A 187 -8.01 1.46 -9.76
C ASP A 187 -8.98 0.48 -10.47
N GLY A 188 -9.73 -0.32 -9.71
CA GLY A 188 -10.72 -1.27 -10.24
C GLY A 188 -12.15 -0.74 -10.28
N GLY A 189 -12.37 0.58 -10.13
CA GLY A 189 -13.69 1.19 -9.89
C GLY A 189 -14.79 0.74 -10.87
N ARG A 190 -14.44 0.65 -12.16
CA ARG A 190 -15.30 0.19 -13.26
C ARG A 190 -15.50 -1.32 -13.35
N GLU A 191 -14.57 -2.12 -12.82
CA GLU A 191 -14.50 -3.58 -13.00
C GLU A 191 -15.40 -4.37 -12.03
N TRP A 192 -15.79 -3.73 -10.93
CA TRP A 192 -16.63 -4.37 -9.91
C TRP A 192 -18.10 -4.32 -10.27
N LYS A 193 -18.71 -5.50 -10.44
CA LYS A 193 -20.09 -5.69 -10.89
C LYS A 193 -21.12 -4.91 -10.04
N THR A 194 -22.07 -4.26 -10.68
CA THR A 194 -23.18 -3.51 -10.05
C THR A 194 -24.28 -4.43 -9.49
N ALA A 195 -25.14 -3.93 -8.59
CA ALA A 195 -26.32 -4.68 -8.13
C ALA A 195 -27.39 -4.83 -9.23
N THR A 196 -27.55 -3.80 -10.05
CA THR A 196 -28.58 -3.65 -11.08
C THR A 196 -27.97 -3.17 -12.39
N GLY A 197 -28.78 -3.19 -13.46
CA GLY A 197 -28.35 -2.86 -14.83
C GLY A 197 -27.54 -3.97 -15.50
N ASP A 198 -27.25 -3.79 -16.79
CA ASP A 198 -26.34 -4.69 -17.51
C ASP A 198 -24.88 -4.32 -17.22
N PHE A 199 -24.08 -5.34 -16.92
CA PHE A 199 -22.64 -5.22 -16.66
C PHE A 199 -21.79 -5.95 -17.72
N ALA A 200 -22.43 -6.57 -18.71
CA ALA A 200 -21.74 -7.27 -19.79
C ALA A 200 -20.90 -6.31 -20.64
N ASP A 201 -19.68 -6.73 -20.95
CA ASP A 201 -18.82 -6.03 -21.89
C ASP A 201 -19.40 -6.16 -23.32
N SER A 202 -19.40 -5.08 -24.09
CA SER A 202 -19.84 -5.09 -25.49
C SER A 202 -19.05 -6.13 -26.31
N LYS A 203 -19.59 -6.61 -27.44
CA LYS A 203 -18.91 -7.61 -28.27
C LYS A 203 -17.50 -7.14 -28.68
N TRP A 204 -17.37 -5.86 -29.03
CA TRP A 204 -16.11 -5.26 -29.46
C TRP A 204 -15.20 -4.90 -28.28
N SER A 205 -15.72 -4.44 -27.14
CA SER A 205 -14.92 -4.23 -25.91
C SER A 205 -14.20 -5.51 -25.48
N ARG A 206 -14.91 -6.66 -25.51
CA ARG A 206 -14.31 -7.99 -25.25
C ARG A 206 -13.23 -8.41 -26.23
N GLU A 207 -13.20 -7.83 -27.42
CA GLU A 207 -12.17 -8.08 -28.43
C GLU A 207 -10.94 -7.21 -28.20
N HIS A 208 -11.12 -5.94 -27.85
CA HIS A 208 -10.02 -4.98 -27.60
C HIS A 208 -9.34 -5.11 -26.23
N ARG A 209 -10.04 -5.61 -25.19
CA ARG A 209 -9.49 -5.76 -23.83
C ARG A 209 -8.10 -6.45 -23.81
N PRO A 210 -7.11 -5.99 -23.03
CA PRO A 210 -5.80 -6.63 -22.94
C PRO A 210 -5.84 -8.14 -22.64
N ARG A 211 -4.99 -8.91 -23.33
CA ARG A 211 -4.93 -10.38 -23.19
C ARG A 211 -4.70 -10.84 -21.74
N LEU A 212 -3.95 -10.07 -20.96
CA LEU A 212 -3.67 -10.33 -19.55
C LEU A 212 -4.92 -10.18 -18.66
N GLU A 213 -5.87 -9.30 -19.00
CA GLU A 213 -7.11 -9.15 -18.25
C GLU A 213 -8.14 -10.22 -18.59
N LYS A 214 -8.25 -10.63 -19.88
CA LYS A 214 -9.32 -11.55 -20.35
C LYS A 214 -9.41 -12.87 -19.57
N GLN A 215 -8.30 -13.30 -18.97
CA GLN A 215 -8.22 -14.46 -18.08
C GLN A 215 -8.83 -14.20 -16.67
N TYR A 216 -8.74 -12.97 -16.14
CA TYR A 216 -9.29 -12.60 -14.83
C TYR A 216 -10.73 -12.10 -14.87
N VAL A 217 -11.24 -11.53 -15.97
CA VAL A 217 -12.62 -10.99 -16.05
C VAL A 217 -13.69 -11.96 -15.50
N LYS A 218 -13.60 -13.25 -15.86
CA LYS A 218 -14.53 -14.30 -15.37
C LYS A 218 -14.39 -14.61 -13.87
N MET A 219 -13.22 -14.37 -13.29
CA MET A 219 -12.96 -14.48 -11.85
C MET A 219 -13.45 -13.22 -11.13
N TRP A 220 -13.09 -12.04 -11.64
CA TRP A 220 -13.53 -10.73 -11.16
C TRP A 220 -15.07 -10.64 -11.08
N GLN A 221 -15.79 -10.82 -12.18
CA GLN A 221 -17.26 -10.77 -12.25
C GLN A 221 -17.98 -11.82 -11.37
N LYS A 222 -17.25 -12.84 -10.87
CA LYS A 222 -17.77 -13.90 -9.99
C LYS A 222 -17.41 -13.68 -8.51
N ARG A 223 -16.28 -13.02 -8.22
CA ARG A 223 -15.73 -12.84 -6.87
C ARG A 223 -16.01 -11.45 -6.30
N TYR A 224 -16.05 -10.44 -7.17
CA TYR A 224 -16.17 -9.03 -6.83
C TYR A 224 -17.43 -8.43 -7.47
N GLY A 225 -18.06 -7.50 -6.76
CA GLY A 225 -19.35 -6.90 -7.12
C GLY A 225 -19.68 -5.77 -6.16
N GLU A 226 -20.94 -5.34 -6.09
CA GLU A 226 -21.34 -4.13 -5.36
C GLU A 226 -20.82 -4.11 -3.92
N GLY A 227 -21.03 -5.16 -3.13
CA GLY A 227 -20.53 -5.22 -1.76
C GLY A 227 -19.00 -5.15 -1.62
N PHE A 228 -18.24 -5.47 -2.67
CA PHE A 228 -16.80 -5.20 -2.71
C PHE A 228 -16.54 -3.73 -3.02
N TRP A 229 -17.18 -3.16 -4.05
CA TRP A 229 -17.05 -1.73 -4.40
C TRP A 229 -17.46 -0.82 -3.23
N LEU A 230 -18.43 -1.23 -2.41
CA LEU A 230 -18.83 -0.53 -1.17
C LEU A 230 -17.80 -0.66 -0.05
N ASP A 231 -17.09 -1.80 0.08
CA ASP A 231 -15.92 -1.91 0.98
C ASP A 231 -14.81 -0.94 0.52
N GLU A 232 -14.59 -0.79 -0.79
CA GLU A 232 -13.59 0.14 -1.35
C GLU A 232 -14.02 1.61 -1.17
N TYR A 233 -15.28 1.96 -1.41
CA TYR A 233 -15.85 3.30 -1.11
C TYR A 233 -15.69 3.66 0.37
N ALA A 234 -15.94 2.71 1.28
CA ALA A 234 -15.69 2.92 2.71
C ALA A 234 -14.20 3.14 3.01
N ARG A 235 -13.28 2.50 2.27
CA ARG A 235 -11.82 2.71 2.37
C ARG A 235 -11.40 4.09 1.88
N PHE A 236 -12.00 4.60 0.81
CA PHE A 236 -11.83 5.99 0.36
C PHE A 236 -12.32 6.98 1.44
N GLY A 237 -13.48 6.69 2.06
CA GLY A 237 -14.04 7.47 3.15
C GLY A 237 -13.14 7.57 4.39
N ASP A 238 -12.59 6.44 4.85
CA ASP A 238 -11.64 6.38 5.98
C ASP A 238 -10.36 7.20 5.72
N ILE A 239 -9.83 7.14 4.49
CA ILE A 239 -8.61 7.87 4.12
C ILE A 239 -8.88 9.38 3.99
N PHE A 240 -9.97 9.77 3.30
CA PHE A 240 -10.19 11.16 2.88
C PHE A 240 -11.33 11.88 3.64
N PHE A 241 -12.54 11.30 3.66
CA PHE A 241 -13.72 11.99 4.20
C PHE A 241 -13.67 12.13 5.73
N ASP A 242 -13.25 11.11 6.47
CA ASP A 242 -13.16 11.18 7.94
C ASP A 242 -12.03 12.11 8.40
N ASN A 243 -10.92 12.16 7.65
CA ASN A 243 -9.77 13.02 7.94
C ASN A 243 -9.95 14.49 7.50
N TRP A 244 -10.99 14.81 6.74
CA TRP A 244 -11.31 16.18 6.31
C TRP A 244 -11.37 17.20 7.45
N LYS A 245 -11.88 16.79 8.61
CA LYS A 245 -12.05 17.64 9.80
C LYS A 245 -10.74 18.02 10.48
N LEU A 246 -9.61 17.42 10.12
CA LEU A 246 -8.29 17.77 10.65
C LEU A 246 -7.82 19.16 10.23
N GLY A 247 -8.38 19.73 9.15
CA GLY A 247 -8.24 21.15 8.81
C GLY A 247 -9.05 22.11 9.69
N GLY A 248 -9.90 21.58 10.58
CA GLY A 248 -10.87 22.30 11.41
C GLY A 248 -12.22 22.52 10.72
N ASP A 249 -13.27 22.80 11.51
CA ASP A 249 -14.63 22.99 11.00
C ASP A 249 -14.93 24.42 10.49
N LYS A 250 -14.07 25.40 10.82
CA LYS A 250 -14.19 26.80 10.37
C LYS A 250 -13.35 27.03 9.12
N PRO A 251 -13.86 27.76 8.11
CA PRO A 251 -13.08 28.20 6.96
C PRO A 251 -12.22 29.43 7.30
N GLY A 252 -11.42 29.89 6.35
CA GLY A 252 -10.65 31.13 6.45
C GLY A 252 -11.52 32.40 6.54
N PRO A 253 -10.92 33.56 6.86
CA PRO A 253 -11.60 34.84 6.81
C PRO A 253 -12.19 35.12 5.43
N TRP A 254 -13.42 35.66 5.40
CA TRP A 254 -14.16 35.97 4.16
C TRP A 254 -14.41 34.76 3.24
N GLN A 255 -14.43 33.55 3.81
CA GLN A 255 -14.78 32.31 3.10
C GLN A 255 -16.11 31.76 3.62
N ARG A 256 -17.03 31.43 2.71
CA ARG A 256 -18.39 30.99 3.02
C ARG A 256 -18.45 29.66 3.80
N GLY A 257 -17.50 28.75 3.57
CA GLY A 257 -17.45 27.43 4.17
C GLY A 257 -16.27 26.63 3.64
N ARG A 258 -15.87 25.56 4.35
CA ARG A 258 -14.89 24.61 3.81
C ARG A 258 -15.59 23.61 2.89
N LYS A 259 -14.94 23.19 1.80
CA LYS A 259 -15.56 22.37 0.74
C LYS A 259 -14.71 21.17 0.32
N LEU A 260 -15.32 19.99 0.24
CA LEU A 260 -14.68 18.79 -0.33
C LEU A 260 -15.53 18.32 -1.51
N VAL A 261 -14.91 18.19 -2.68
CA VAL A 261 -15.54 17.73 -3.94
C VAL A 261 -14.78 16.53 -4.46
N ALA A 262 -15.46 15.39 -4.62
CA ALA A 262 -14.89 14.17 -5.17
C ALA A 262 -15.79 13.55 -6.26
N SER A 263 -16.56 14.38 -6.97
CA SER A 263 -17.58 13.91 -7.92
C SER A 263 -17.15 13.88 -9.39
N LEU A 264 -15.99 14.46 -9.71
CA LEU A 264 -15.39 14.42 -11.05
C LEU A 264 -14.77 13.02 -11.25
N PRO A 265 -15.32 12.18 -12.16
CA PRO A 265 -14.80 10.83 -12.41
C PRO A 265 -13.56 10.81 -13.30
N GLY A 266 -12.81 9.72 -13.25
CA GLY A 266 -11.84 9.36 -14.28
C GLY A 266 -12.13 8.04 -15.01
N ASN A 267 -11.19 7.59 -15.84
CA ASN A 267 -11.35 6.37 -16.65
C ASN A 267 -11.40 5.09 -15.82
N HIS A 268 -10.65 5.00 -14.72
CA HIS A 268 -10.70 3.84 -13.85
C HIS A 268 -11.98 3.77 -13.00
N ASP A 269 -12.60 4.92 -12.71
CA ASP A 269 -13.91 4.97 -12.05
C ASP A 269 -15.06 4.46 -12.95
N LEU A 270 -15.09 4.87 -14.23
CA LEU A 270 -16.25 4.66 -15.13
C LEU A 270 -16.03 3.75 -16.34
N GLY A 271 -14.78 3.60 -16.79
CA GLY A 271 -14.44 3.34 -18.19
C GLY A 271 -14.31 4.64 -18.98
N PHE A 272 -14.02 4.52 -20.28
CA PHE A 272 -13.82 5.66 -21.18
C PHE A 272 -14.81 5.67 -22.33
N GLY A 273 -15.40 6.82 -22.63
CA GLY A 273 -16.26 7.07 -23.79
C GLY A 273 -17.37 6.05 -23.96
N ASN A 274 -17.45 5.48 -25.15
CA ASN A 274 -18.44 4.47 -25.54
C ASN A 274 -18.22 3.08 -24.90
N GLU A 275 -17.18 2.89 -24.07
CA GLU A 275 -17.02 1.72 -23.21
C GLU A 275 -17.57 1.91 -21.79
N ILE A 276 -18.09 3.10 -21.44
CA ILE A 276 -18.71 3.36 -20.14
C ILE A 276 -19.99 2.57 -19.98
N LYS A 277 -20.09 1.83 -18.88
CA LYS A 277 -21.28 1.07 -18.49
C LYS A 277 -22.20 1.99 -17.68
N LEU A 278 -23.42 2.25 -18.17
CA LEU A 278 -24.41 3.09 -17.50
C LEU A 278 -24.56 2.78 -15.99
N PRO A 279 -24.78 1.54 -15.52
CA PRO A 279 -24.93 1.29 -14.08
C PRO A 279 -23.63 1.47 -13.26
N VAL A 280 -22.45 1.52 -13.89
CA VAL A 280 -21.19 1.91 -13.20
C VAL A 280 -21.18 3.42 -12.95
N ARG A 281 -21.50 4.21 -13.97
CA ARG A 281 -21.64 5.67 -13.87
C ARG A 281 -22.75 6.05 -12.89
N ASP A 282 -23.92 5.44 -13.02
CA ASP A 282 -25.07 5.75 -12.18
C ASP A 282 -24.81 5.34 -10.71
N ARG A 283 -24.00 4.27 -10.48
CA ARG A 283 -23.46 3.95 -9.14
C ARG A 283 -22.48 5.02 -8.66
N PHE A 284 -21.51 5.44 -9.46
CA PHE A 284 -20.52 6.43 -9.06
C PHE A 284 -21.22 7.75 -8.66
N TYR A 285 -22.14 8.24 -9.51
CA TYR A 285 -22.94 9.44 -9.23
C TYR A 285 -23.81 9.32 -7.98
N ALA A 286 -24.36 8.13 -7.67
CA ALA A 286 -25.17 7.93 -6.47
C ALA A 286 -24.38 8.04 -5.15
N TYR A 287 -23.05 7.92 -5.18
CA TYR A 287 -22.18 7.95 -3.99
C TYR A 287 -21.27 9.18 -3.92
N PHE A 288 -20.80 9.68 -5.06
CA PHE A 288 -19.92 10.84 -5.14
C PHE A 288 -20.61 12.13 -5.62
N GLY A 289 -21.79 12.03 -6.23
CA GLY A 289 -22.48 13.12 -6.92
C GLY A 289 -22.16 13.17 -8.42
N GLU A 290 -22.84 14.06 -9.15
CA GLU A 290 -22.65 14.22 -10.60
C GLU A 290 -21.27 14.83 -10.93
N GLY A 291 -20.66 14.41 -12.04
CA GLY A 291 -19.36 14.94 -12.48
C GLY A 291 -19.44 16.32 -13.16
N ASN A 292 -20.59 16.64 -13.74
CA ASN A 292 -20.84 17.89 -14.45
C ASN A 292 -21.49 18.91 -13.51
N ARG A 293 -20.73 19.91 -13.07
CA ARG A 293 -21.20 20.84 -12.02
C ARG A 293 -20.42 22.15 -11.96
N VAL A 294 -21.05 23.15 -11.35
CA VAL A 294 -20.46 24.47 -11.11
C VAL A 294 -20.45 24.79 -9.63
N ASP A 295 -19.33 25.31 -9.15
CA ASP A 295 -19.14 25.88 -7.83
C ASP A 295 -18.65 27.33 -7.93
N VAL A 296 -18.82 28.11 -6.85
CA VAL A 296 -18.08 29.34 -6.62
C VAL A 296 -17.22 29.15 -5.37
N VAL A 297 -15.93 29.51 -5.46
CA VAL A 297 -14.96 29.50 -4.34
C VAL A 297 -13.96 30.64 -4.54
N GLY A 298 -13.63 31.40 -3.49
CA GLY A 298 -12.67 32.51 -3.58
C GLY A 298 -12.98 33.54 -4.68
N ASN A 299 -14.27 33.79 -4.94
CA ASN A 299 -14.78 34.60 -6.05
C ASN A 299 -14.26 34.18 -7.45
N HIS A 300 -14.05 32.87 -7.64
CA HIS A 300 -13.83 32.23 -8.94
C HIS A 300 -14.92 31.18 -9.18
N THR A 301 -15.28 30.98 -10.45
CA THR A 301 -16.22 29.95 -10.87
C THR A 301 -15.46 28.67 -11.18
N VAL A 302 -15.70 27.56 -10.47
CA VAL A 302 -15.07 26.26 -10.75
C VAL A 302 -16.08 25.39 -11.48
N VAL A 303 -15.73 24.95 -12.69
CA VAL A 303 -16.57 24.11 -13.56
C VAL A 303 -15.91 22.75 -13.70
N SER A 304 -16.53 21.71 -13.16
CA SER A 304 -16.11 20.31 -13.36
C SER A 304 -16.93 19.69 -14.48
N VAL A 305 -16.29 18.91 -15.35
CA VAL A 305 -16.94 18.23 -16.48
C VAL A 305 -16.48 16.78 -16.55
N ASP A 306 -17.44 15.85 -16.69
CA ASP A 306 -17.17 14.44 -16.96
C ASP A 306 -16.67 14.28 -18.40
N THR A 307 -15.35 14.42 -18.56
CA THR A 307 -14.67 14.33 -19.85
C THR A 307 -14.59 12.90 -20.39
N VAL A 308 -14.66 11.87 -19.53
CA VAL A 308 -14.64 10.48 -20.00
C VAL A 308 -15.99 10.09 -20.62
N SER A 309 -17.12 10.57 -20.09
CA SER A 309 -18.43 10.44 -20.74
C SER A 309 -18.58 11.35 -21.96
N LEU A 310 -17.97 12.55 -21.97
CA LEU A 310 -17.98 13.45 -23.13
C LEU A 310 -17.43 12.75 -24.39
N SER A 311 -16.30 12.05 -24.26
CA SER A 311 -15.65 11.32 -25.35
C SER A 311 -16.44 10.11 -25.89
N ALA A 312 -17.63 9.81 -25.36
CA ALA A 312 -18.54 8.86 -26.01
C ALA A 312 -19.13 9.46 -27.30
N GLY A 313 -19.43 10.77 -27.31
CA GLY A 313 -20.05 11.47 -28.44
C GLY A 313 -19.10 11.70 -29.63
N SER A 314 -17.80 11.73 -29.39
CA SER A 314 -16.73 11.87 -30.40
C SER A 314 -16.02 10.55 -30.76
N SER A 315 -16.55 9.41 -30.30
CA SER A 315 -15.97 8.09 -30.59
C SER A 315 -16.18 7.66 -32.06
N ASP A 316 -15.20 6.94 -32.64
CA ASP A 316 -15.17 6.51 -34.06
C ASP A 316 -16.22 5.44 -34.44
N THR A 317 -17.40 5.41 -33.82
CA THR A 317 -18.39 4.34 -33.98
C THR A 317 -19.51 4.65 -34.97
N LEU A 318 -19.97 3.60 -35.64
CA LEU A 318 -20.98 3.66 -36.71
C LEU A 318 -22.35 4.18 -36.24
N HIS A 319 -22.66 4.09 -34.94
CA HIS A 319 -23.96 4.44 -34.37
C HIS A 319 -23.82 5.26 -33.06
N PRO A 320 -23.50 6.57 -33.12
CA PRO A 320 -23.43 7.43 -31.93
C PRO A 320 -24.74 7.48 -31.13
N ALA A 321 -25.88 7.20 -31.77
CA ALA A 321 -27.20 7.14 -31.13
C ALA A 321 -27.28 6.08 -30.00
N ASP A 322 -26.55 4.96 -30.11
CA ASP A 322 -26.55 3.90 -29.09
C ASP A 322 -25.88 4.36 -27.79
N PHE A 323 -24.92 5.28 -27.89
CA PHE A 323 -24.16 5.85 -26.76
C PHE A 323 -24.74 7.17 -26.25
N LYS A 324 -25.83 7.65 -26.85
CA LYS A 324 -26.52 8.90 -26.47
C LYS A 324 -26.78 9.00 -24.96
N PRO A 325 -27.24 7.96 -24.23
CA PRO A 325 -27.44 8.04 -22.77
C PRO A 325 -26.16 8.29 -21.94
N ILE A 326 -24.97 8.13 -22.53
CA ILE A 326 -23.68 8.42 -21.88
C ILE A 326 -23.38 9.93 -21.98
N PHE A 327 -23.41 10.51 -23.19
CA PHE A 327 -22.97 11.90 -23.44
C PHE A 327 -24.09 12.96 -23.39
N ASP A 328 -25.36 12.62 -23.63
CA ASP A 328 -26.49 13.57 -23.58
C ASP A 328 -26.52 14.46 -22.32
N PRO A 329 -26.25 13.93 -21.10
CA PRO A 329 -26.26 14.74 -19.88
C PRO A 329 -25.14 15.79 -19.86
N ILE A 330 -23.96 15.48 -20.43
CA ILE A 330 -22.83 16.40 -20.55
C ILE A 330 -23.18 17.45 -21.60
N ASP A 331 -23.74 17.03 -22.73
CA ASP A 331 -24.23 17.90 -23.80
C ASP A 331 -25.35 18.85 -23.32
N GLY A 332 -26.22 18.40 -22.41
CA GLY A 332 -27.20 19.22 -21.70
C GLY A 332 -26.54 20.25 -20.80
N PHE A 333 -25.71 19.78 -19.86
CA PHE A 333 -24.96 20.66 -18.97
C PHE A 333 -24.17 21.73 -19.73
N LEU A 334 -23.49 21.37 -20.82
CA LEU A 334 -22.72 22.31 -21.63
C LEU A 334 -23.60 23.31 -22.41
N ARG A 335 -24.83 22.97 -22.82
CA ARG A 335 -25.77 23.97 -23.36
C ARG A 335 -26.17 25.00 -22.30
N ASP A 336 -26.43 24.53 -21.08
CA ASP A 336 -26.97 25.36 -20.01
C ASP A 336 -25.89 26.02 -19.13
N VAL A 337 -24.60 25.68 -19.32
CA VAL A 337 -23.50 26.02 -18.40
C VAL A 337 -23.38 27.51 -18.10
N SER A 338 -23.65 28.38 -19.09
CA SER A 338 -23.64 29.83 -18.88
C SER A 338 -24.67 30.27 -17.83
N HIS A 339 -25.91 29.76 -17.93
CA HIS A 339 -26.97 30.04 -16.95
C HIS A 339 -26.71 29.37 -15.59
N VAL A 340 -26.11 28.17 -15.57
CA VAL A 340 -25.70 27.52 -14.33
C VAL A 340 -24.59 28.32 -13.62
N LYS A 341 -23.61 28.86 -14.37
CA LYS A 341 -22.58 29.78 -13.86
C LYS A 341 -23.21 31.06 -13.31
N GLN A 342 -24.03 31.77 -14.10
CA GLN A 342 -24.73 32.99 -13.69
C GLN A 342 -25.54 32.78 -12.39
N ARG A 343 -26.32 31.69 -12.30
CA ARG A 343 -27.10 31.34 -11.12
C ARG A 343 -26.22 31.00 -9.91
N ALA A 344 -25.09 30.34 -10.10
CA ALA A 344 -24.14 30.03 -9.03
C ALA A 344 -23.46 31.30 -8.48
N VAL A 345 -23.03 32.21 -9.37
CA VAL A 345 -22.42 33.49 -9.00
C VAL A 345 -23.41 34.40 -8.27
N GLU A 346 -24.60 34.63 -8.81
CA GLU A 346 -25.59 35.51 -8.14
C GLU A 346 -26.08 34.93 -6.81
N ARG A 347 -26.13 33.60 -6.64
CA ARG A 347 -26.38 32.98 -5.32
C ARG A 347 -25.27 33.34 -4.31
N GLU A 348 -24.01 33.30 -4.73
CA GLU A 348 -22.88 33.65 -3.87
C GLU A 348 -22.83 35.14 -3.56
N LEU A 349 -23.05 36.01 -4.55
CA LEU A 349 -23.14 37.46 -4.33
C LEU A 349 -24.30 37.82 -3.38
N ARG A 350 -25.47 37.18 -3.52
CA ARG A 350 -26.59 37.31 -2.56
C ARG A 350 -26.19 37.00 -1.13
N PHE A 351 -25.48 35.88 -0.92
CA PHE A 351 -24.97 35.50 0.40
C PHE A 351 -24.08 36.61 1.00
N TRP A 352 -23.18 37.21 0.22
CA TRP A 352 -22.33 38.32 0.67
C TRP A 352 -23.08 39.64 0.86
N ARG A 353 -24.17 39.89 0.13
CA ARG A 353 -25.09 41.03 0.34
C ARG A 353 -26.04 40.83 1.54
N GLY A 354 -26.08 39.64 2.14
CA GLY A 354 -27.02 39.29 3.22
C GLY A 354 -28.46 39.04 2.73
N GLU A 355 -28.63 38.81 1.42
CA GLU A 355 -29.92 38.54 0.78
C GLU A 355 -30.30 37.06 0.86
N THR A 356 -31.57 36.75 0.58
CA THR A 356 -32.01 35.36 0.37
C THR A 356 -31.35 34.78 -0.89
N GLU A 357 -30.47 33.79 -0.68
CA GLU A 357 -29.75 33.05 -1.72
C GLU A 357 -30.65 32.43 -2.81
N GLU A 358 -31.83 31.96 -2.41
CA GLU A 358 -32.75 31.26 -3.29
C GLU A 358 -34.09 32.00 -3.41
N LEU A 359 -34.76 31.77 -4.54
CA LEU A 359 -36.12 32.22 -4.77
C LEU A 359 -37.06 31.42 -3.85
N ALA A 360 -37.59 32.10 -2.83
CA ALA A 360 -38.64 31.54 -1.98
C ALA A 360 -39.97 31.50 -2.74
N PHE A 361 -40.21 30.42 -3.49
CA PHE A 361 -41.52 30.15 -4.09
C PHE A 361 -42.54 29.85 -2.99
N PRO A 362 -43.73 30.50 -2.99
CA PRO A 362 -44.81 30.11 -2.09
C PRO A 362 -45.25 28.68 -2.41
N HIS A 363 -45.56 27.89 -1.38
CA HIS A 363 -46.19 26.58 -1.57
C HIS A 363 -47.69 26.77 -1.86
N ALA A 364 -47.98 27.22 -3.07
CA ALA A 364 -49.31 27.28 -3.66
C ALA A 364 -49.56 26.06 -4.55
N VAL A 365 -50.83 25.69 -4.71
CA VAL A 365 -51.29 24.76 -5.74
C VAL A 365 -52.16 25.57 -6.69
N GLU A 366 -51.74 25.69 -7.94
CA GLU A 366 -52.40 26.44 -8.99
C GLU A 366 -52.79 25.48 -10.12
N ASP A 367 -53.95 25.71 -10.76
CA ASP A 367 -54.37 24.92 -11.91
C ASP A 367 -53.52 25.28 -13.14
N ALA A 368 -53.06 24.28 -13.87
CA ALA A 368 -52.07 24.46 -14.95
C ALA A 368 -52.57 25.31 -16.13
N GLU A 369 -53.89 25.46 -16.28
CA GLU A 369 -54.53 26.35 -17.27
C GLU A 369 -54.61 27.82 -16.79
N THR A 370 -54.31 28.08 -15.52
CA THR A 370 -54.50 29.38 -14.85
C THR A 370 -53.21 29.98 -14.25
N ALA A 371 -52.18 29.17 -14.05
CA ALA A 371 -50.90 29.59 -13.46
C ALA A 371 -50.17 30.63 -14.32
N ASP A 372 -49.71 31.73 -13.72
CA ASP A 372 -48.98 32.77 -14.44
C ASP A 372 -47.50 32.40 -14.66
N VAL A 373 -47.28 31.58 -15.69
CA VAL A 373 -45.95 31.18 -16.16
C VAL A 373 -45.15 32.33 -16.78
N ASN A 374 -45.76 33.49 -17.05
CA ASN A 374 -45.08 34.63 -17.70
C ASN A 374 -44.40 35.55 -16.66
N HIS A 375 -44.95 35.66 -15.45
CA HIS A 375 -44.41 36.48 -14.37
C HIS A 375 -43.81 35.67 -13.21
N LEU A 376 -43.29 34.47 -13.51
CA LEU A 376 -42.58 33.64 -12.53
C LEU A 376 -41.46 34.45 -11.83
N PRO A 377 -41.33 34.35 -10.49
CA PRO A 377 -40.23 34.95 -9.76
C PRO A 377 -38.87 34.47 -10.29
N SER A 378 -38.22 35.31 -11.11
CA SER A 378 -36.84 35.12 -11.54
C SER A 378 -35.87 35.76 -10.55
N LEU A 379 -34.62 35.30 -10.53
CA LEU A 379 -33.54 36.02 -9.87
C LEU A 379 -33.31 37.32 -10.65
N LYS A 380 -33.97 38.41 -10.25
CA LYS A 380 -33.74 39.75 -10.83
C LYS A 380 -32.25 40.06 -10.75
N GLY A 381 -31.65 40.38 -11.89
CA GLY A 381 -30.19 40.46 -12.06
C GLY A 381 -29.58 39.26 -12.79
N ALA A 382 -30.10 38.03 -12.72
CA ALA A 382 -29.47 36.88 -13.39
C ALA A 382 -29.46 36.95 -14.93
N ALA A 383 -30.29 37.81 -15.53
CA ALA A 383 -30.28 38.11 -16.97
C ALA A 383 -29.56 39.44 -17.32
N ASP A 384 -29.40 40.35 -16.36
CA ASP A 384 -28.88 41.71 -16.56
C ASP A 384 -27.48 41.93 -15.96
N ALA A 385 -27.04 41.04 -15.06
CA ALA A 385 -25.76 41.11 -14.39
C ALA A 385 -24.65 40.54 -15.28
N ASN A 386 -23.79 41.42 -15.76
CA ASN A 386 -22.52 41.09 -16.42
C ASN A 386 -21.47 40.51 -15.43
N ALA A 387 -21.93 39.86 -14.36
CA ALA A 387 -21.15 39.39 -13.22
C ALA A 387 -20.52 38.01 -13.51
N GLU A 388 -19.68 37.91 -14.54
CA GLU A 388 -18.97 36.66 -14.83
C GLU A 388 -17.63 36.58 -14.08
N LEU A 389 -17.60 35.83 -12.98
CA LEU A 389 -16.36 35.59 -12.23
C LEU A 389 -15.38 34.70 -13.03
N PRO A 390 -14.05 34.92 -12.93
CA PRO A 390 -13.03 34.15 -13.64
C PRO A 390 -13.21 32.64 -13.46
N THR A 391 -13.16 31.89 -14.56
CA THR A 391 -13.53 30.47 -14.57
C THR A 391 -12.31 29.54 -14.55
N ILE A 392 -12.33 28.57 -13.64
CA ILE A 392 -11.38 27.46 -13.55
C ILE A 392 -12.09 26.22 -14.09
N LEU A 393 -11.53 25.60 -15.12
CA LEU A 393 -12.04 24.36 -15.70
C LEU A 393 -11.32 23.16 -15.08
N LEU A 394 -12.07 22.18 -14.57
CA LEU A 394 -11.56 20.92 -14.06
C LEU A 394 -12.02 19.77 -14.96
N THR A 395 -11.05 18.99 -15.43
CA THR A 395 -11.26 17.73 -16.15
C THR A 395 -10.50 16.61 -15.44
N HIS A 396 -10.76 15.36 -15.81
CA HIS A 396 -9.81 14.28 -15.54
C HIS A 396 -8.85 14.12 -16.73
N VAL A 397 -9.41 13.99 -17.93
CA VAL A 397 -8.64 13.85 -19.17
C VAL A 397 -8.04 15.22 -19.57
N PRO A 398 -6.72 15.32 -19.81
CA PRO A 398 -6.06 16.54 -20.27
C PRO A 398 -6.59 17.05 -21.63
N LEU A 399 -6.56 18.36 -21.91
CA LEU A 399 -7.01 18.88 -23.21
C LEU A 399 -6.00 18.58 -24.34
N TYR A 400 -6.48 18.52 -25.59
CA TYR A 400 -5.64 18.28 -26.76
C TYR A 400 -4.47 19.27 -26.85
N ARG A 401 -3.28 18.72 -27.08
CA ARG A 401 -2.01 19.41 -27.35
C ARG A 401 -1.30 18.71 -28.51
N GLU A 402 -0.43 19.40 -29.23
CA GLU A 402 0.21 18.79 -30.39
C GLU A 402 1.21 17.70 -29.96
N PRO A 403 1.44 16.67 -30.80
CA PRO A 403 2.43 15.63 -30.51
C PRO A 403 3.82 16.23 -30.28
N GLY A 404 4.31 16.19 -29.03
CA GLY A 404 5.60 16.75 -28.65
C GLY A 404 5.58 18.14 -28.03
N THR A 405 4.43 18.74 -27.71
CA THR A 405 4.37 19.92 -26.84
C THR A 405 4.94 19.59 -25.45
N PRO A 406 6.05 20.23 -25.01
CA PRO A 406 6.69 19.89 -23.73
C PRO A 406 5.80 20.24 -22.52
N CYS A 407 5.89 19.41 -21.48
CA CYS A 407 5.25 19.59 -20.18
C CYS A 407 6.04 20.48 -19.21
N GLY A 408 7.28 20.86 -19.57
CA GLY A 408 8.15 21.69 -18.76
C GLY A 408 9.05 20.93 -17.78
N PRO A 409 9.87 21.65 -16.99
CA PRO A 409 10.95 21.10 -16.17
C PRO A 409 10.50 20.39 -14.88
N LEU A 410 9.22 20.51 -14.51
CA LEU A 410 8.68 19.90 -13.28
C LEU A 410 8.17 18.46 -13.48
N ARG A 411 8.17 17.94 -14.72
CA ARG A 411 7.81 16.55 -15.01
C ARG A 411 8.93 15.61 -14.58
N GLU A 412 8.64 14.70 -13.65
CA GLU A 412 9.64 13.87 -12.97
C GLU A 412 10.14 12.70 -13.81
N ARG A 413 9.22 11.93 -14.40
CA ARG A 413 9.50 10.69 -15.12
C ARG A 413 10.23 10.96 -16.43
N TRP A 414 9.88 12.07 -17.06
CA TRP A 414 10.46 12.53 -18.33
C TRP A 414 10.79 14.03 -18.26
N PRO A 415 11.88 14.43 -17.61
CA PRO A 415 12.32 15.82 -17.63
C PRO A 415 12.74 16.23 -19.05
N PRO A 416 12.81 17.53 -19.39
CA PRO A 416 13.15 18.03 -20.72
C PRO A 416 14.40 17.38 -21.36
N ALA A 417 14.42 17.37 -22.69
CA ALA A 417 15.59 17.00 -23.48
C ALA A 417 16.75 17.99 -23.24
N PRO A 418 18.01 17.52 -23.19
CA PRO A 418 19.17 18.41 -23.13
C PRO A 418 19.22 19.35 -24.34
N GLN A 419 19.44 20.64 -24.10
CA GLN A 419 19.51 21.65 -25.16
C GLN A 419 20.68 21.37 -26.13
N PRO A 420 20.49 21.54 -27.46
CA PRO A 420 21.57 21.48 -28.43
C PRO A 420 22.66 22.53 -28.16
N PRO A 421 23.95 22.22 -28.35
CA PRO A 421 25.03 23.19 -28.13
C PRO A 421 24.85 24.47 -28.97
N GLY A 422 24.63 25.59 -28.30
CA GLY A 422 24.45 26.91 -28.93
C GLY A 422 23.00 27.41 -29.04
N GLN A 423 22.01 26.64 -28.58
CA GLN A 423 20.62 27.13 -28.42
C GLN A 423 20.32 27.45 -26.95
N THR A 424 19.49 28.46 -26.72
CA THR A 424 19.02 28.89 -25.39
C THR A 424 17.56 28.54 -25.10
N ASP A 425 16.80 28.19 -26.13
CA ASP A 425 15.36 27.96 -26.07
C ASP A 425 15.01 26.51 -25.67
N THR A 426 13.74 26.27 -25.34
CA THR A 426 13.22 24.93 -25.07
C THR A 426 13.27 24.06 -26.34
N VAL A 427 13.55 22.77 -26.20
CA VAL A 427 13.44 21.83 -27.32
C VAL A 427 11.97 21.62 -27.65
N GLU A 428 11.54 22.03 -28.85
CA GLU A 428 10.19 21.81 -29.36
C GLU A 428 10.25 21.28 -30.80
N PRO A 429 9.60 20.15 -31.13
CA PRO A 429 8.90 19.23 -30.22
C PRO A 429 9.85 18.40 -29.33
N ASP A 430 9.49 18.21 -28.06
CA ASP A 430 10.12 17.24 -27.15
C ASP A 430 9.13 16.09 -26.86
N HIS A 431 9.15 15.07 -27.73
CA HIS A 431 8.34 13.86 -27.59
C HIS A 431 8.67 13.01 -26.34
N ARG A 432 9.74 13.30 -25.61
CA ARG A 432 10.04 12.64 -24.33
C ARG A 432 9.34 13.35 -23.18
N ASN A 433 9.45 14.68 -23.09
CA ASN A 433 8.81 15.46 -22.04
C ASN A 433 7.30 15.66 -22.24
N ALA A 434 6.79 15.61 -23.47
CA ALA A 434 5.37 15.74 -23.80
C ALA A 434 4.48 14.58 -23.33
N ILE A 435 3.18 14.83 -23.14
CA ILE A 435 2.18 13.75 -23.04
C ILE A 435 2.09 13.07 -24.42
N PRO A 436 2.27 11.74 -24.52
CA PRO A 436 2.13 11.04 -25.80
C PRO A 436 0.66 10.98 -26.21
N ILE A 437 0.35 11.46 -27.42
CA ILE A 437 -1.01 11.48 -27.97
C ILE A 437 -1.40 10.06 -28.41
N ALA A 438 -2.05 9.31 -27.51
CA ALA A 438 -2.38 7.90 -27.71
C ALA A 438 -3.74 7.55 -27.07
N LYS A 439 -4.38 6.49 -27.61
CA LYS A 439 -5.61 5.88 -27.08
C LYS A 439 -5.53 4.36 -27.09
N GLY A 440 -6.30 3.71 -26.23
CA GLY A 440 -6.32 2.25 -26.12
C GLY A 440 -7.59 1.74 -25.48
N TYR A 441 -7.52 0.56 -24.85
CA TYR A 441 -8.67 -0.05 -24.20
C TYR A 441 -9.07 0.75 -22.94
N GLN A 442 -10.23 1.41 -23.00
CA GLN A 442 -10.78 2.22 -21.90
C GLN A 442 -9.87 3.38 -21.40
N TYR A 443 -8.98 3.94 -22.23
CA TYR A 443 -8.22 5.16 -21.90
C TYR A 443 -7.84 5.98 -23.16
N GLN A 444 -7.63 7.28 -22.98
CA GLN A 444 -7.04 8.17 -23.98
C GLN A 444 -6.40 9.40 -23.31
N ASN A 445 -5.09 9.57 -23.51
CA ASN A 445 -4.23 10.46 -22.71
C ASN A 445 -4.54 11.97 -22.85
N VAL A 446 -5.32 12.37 -23.86
CA VAL A 446 -5.81 13.74 -24.09
C VAL A 446 -7.17 13.69 -24.79
N LEU A 447 -8.01 14.72 -24.65
CA LEU A 447 -9.22 14.87 -25.45
C LEU A 447 -8.93 15.10 -26.96
N SER A 448 -9.95 14.99 -27.81
CA SER A 448 -9.88 15.42 -29.22
C SER A 448 -9.66 16.93 -29.33
N GLU A 449 -9.18 17.44 -30.48
CA GLU A 449 -9.07 18.90 -30.65
C GLU A 449 -10.48 19.52 -30.62
N GLU A 450 -11.44 18.87 -31.27
CA GLU A 450 -12.84 19.26 -31.38
C GLU A 450 -13.49 19.43 -30.01
N ASP A 451 -13.41 18.41 -29.14
CA ASP A 451 -13.97 18.45 -27.79
C ASP A 451 -13.25 19.50 -26.93
N SER A 452 -11.93 19.60 -27.04
CA SER A 452 -11.14 20.60 -26.28
C SER A 452 -11.50 22.03 -26.67
N VAL A 453 -11.65 22.28 -27.98
CA VAL A 453 -12.04 23.59 -28.53
C VAL A 453 -13.50 23.90 -28.20
N ARG A 454 -14.40 22.92 -28.28
CA ARG A 454 -15.81 23.04 -27.89
C ARG A 454 -15.93 23.38 -26.40
N LEU A 455 -15.31 22.58 -25.53
CA LEU A 455 -15.37 22.70 -24.08
C LEU A 455 -14.92 24.08 -23.61
N VAL A 456 -13.73 24.54 -24.01
CA VAL A 456 -13.20 25.85 -23.59
C VAL A 456 -14.05 27.01 -24.13
N LYS A 457 -14.57 26.92 -25.36
CA LYS A 457 -15.46 27.95 -25.94
C LYS A 457 -16.82 28.02 -25.25
N THR A 458 -17.42 26.87 -24.94
CA THR A 458 -18.76 26.78 -24.35
C THR A 458 -18.76 27.09 -22.85
N VAL A 459 -17.72 26.73 -22.10
CA VAL A 459 -17.60 27.06 -20.67
C VAL A 459 -17.42 28.57 -20.45
N GLY A 460 -16.63 29.25 -21.30
CA GLY A 460 -16.44 30.71 -21.24
C GLY A 460 -15.57 31.20 -20.08
N ASN A 461 -14.91 32.35 -20.27
CA ASN A 461 -14.05 33.04 -19.30
C ASN A 461 -13.04 32.13 -18.55
N VAL A 462 -12.50 31.11 -19.24
CA VAL A 462 -11.56 30.14 -18.67
C VAL A 462 -10.18 30.78 -18.51
N VAL A 463 -9.75 30.99 -17.27
CA VAL A 463 -8.44 31.58 -16.92
C VAL A 463 -7.40 30.53 -16.54
N GLN A 464 -7.82 29.32 -16.18
CA GLN A 464 -6.96 28.18 -15.85
C GLN A 464 -7.71 26.87 -16.05
N VAL A 465 -7.02 25.84 -16.54
CA VAL A 465 -7.49 24.45 -16.63
C VAL A 465 -6.66 23.57 -15.71
N PHE A 466 -7.27 22.55 -15.11
CA PHE A 466 -6.56 21.47 -14.41
C PHE A 466 -7.09 20.09 -14.81
N SER A 467 -6.19 19.12 -14.93
CA SER A 467 -6.44 17.73 -15.36
C SER A 467 -5.69 16.71 -14.48
N GLY A 468 -5.88 15.39 -14.67
CA GLY A 468 -5.30 14.31 -13.86
C GLY A 468 -4.47 13.26 -14.62
N ASP A 469 -5.10 12.54 -15.57
CA ASP A 469 -4.72 11.25 -16.21
C ASP A 469 -3.23 10.97 -16.58
N ASP A 470 -2.33 11.96 -16.62
CA ASP A 470 -0.90 11.72 -16.91
C ASP A 470 -0.10 11.18 -15.71
N HIS A 471 -0.65 11.28 -14.49
CA HIS A 471 -0.01 10.97 -13.19
C HIS A 471 1.23 11.83 -12.83
N ASP A 472 1.85 12.53 -13.78
CA ASP A 472 2.99 13.44 -13.57
C ASP A 472 2.59 14.90 -13.76
N TYR A 473 3.43 15.84 -13.32
CA TYR A 473 3.14 17.27 -13.51
C TYR A 473 3.40 17.66 -14.97
N CYS A 474 2.40 18.27 -15.61
CA CYS A 474 2.52 18.83 -16.96
C CYS A 474 1.90 20.23 -17.02
N GLU A 475 2.68 21.24 -17.39
CA GLU A 475 2.20 22.63 -17.52
C GLU A 475 2.37 23.10 -18.96
N VAL A 476 1.25 23.50 -19.59
CA VAL A 476 1.19 23.92 -20.99
C VAL A 476 0.30 25.17 -21.14
N THR A 477 0.58 25.99 -22.15
CA THR A 477 -0.35 27.03 -22.62
C THR A 477 -0.94 26.59 -23.95
N HIS A 478 -2.26 26.57 -24.08
CA HIS A 478 -2.92 26.12 -25.30
C HIS A 478 -2.87 27.16 -26.43
N SER A 479 -3.25 26.74 -27.64
CA SER A 479 -3.40 27.61 -28.80
C SER A 479 -4.62 28.54 -28.71
N GLU A 480 -4.65 29.58 -29.55
CA GLU A 480 -5.71 30.61 -29.57
C GLU A 480 -7.12 30.01 -29.81
N ARG A 481 -7.22 28.88 -30.52
CA ARG A 481 -8.46 28.11 -30.70
C ARG A 481 -9.11 27.71 -29.36
N LYS A 482 -8.28 27.50 -28.33
CA LYS A 482 -8.59 27.21 -26.92
C LYS A 482 -8.25 28.42 -26.02
N LYS A 483 -8.39 29.64 -26.57
CA LYS A 483 -8.28 30.94 -25.90
C LYS A 483 -6.96 31.22 -25.16
N ASN A 484 -5.87 30.53 -25.54
CA ASN A 484 -4.59 30.59 -24.84
C ASN A 484 -4.71 30.22 -23.34
N ALA A 485 -5.67 29.36 -22.99
CA ALA A 485 -5.84 28.92 -21.61
C ALA A 485 -4.60 28.13 -21.14
N PRO A 486 -4.05 28.44 -19.95
CA PRO A 486 -3.03 27.59 -19.33
C PRO A 486 -3.70 26.34 -18.75
N GLU A 487 -3.04 25.19 -18.88
CA GLU A 487 -3.43 23.93 -18.25
C GLU A 487 -2.29 23.40 -17.39
N ILE A 488 -2.64 22.91 -16.19
CA ILE A 488 -1.75 22.12 -15.34
C ILE A 488 -2.38 20.74 -15.11
N THR A 489 -1.78 19.70 -15.67
CA THR A 489 -2.06 18.31 -15.27
C THR A 489 -1.44 18.08 -13.90
N VAL A 490 -2.28 17.69 -12.96
CA VAL A 490 -1.94 17.53 -11.54
C VAL A 490 -1.31 16.17 -11.33
N LYS A 491 -0.16 16.15 -10.67
CA LYS A 491 0.58 14.93 -10.33
C LYS A 491 -0.23 14.06 -9.36
N THR A 492 -0.19 12.74 -9.57
CA THR A 492 -0.85 11.72 -8.72
C THR A 492 -0.46 11.87 -7.24
N LEU A 493 -1.42 11.63 -6.34
CA LEU A 493 -1.17 11.52 -4.89
C LEU A 493 -0.60 10.14 -4.49
N ASN A 494 -0.65 9.13 -5.36
CA ASN A 494 -0.39 7.73 -5.00
C ASN A 494 1.01 7.24 -5.43
N MET A 495 1.77 6.75 -4.44
CA MET A 495 3.11 6.14 -4.63
C MET A 495 3.15 4.90 -5.55
N ALA A 496 2.00 4.32 -5.93
CA ALA A 496 1.93 3.18 -6.83
C ALA A 496 1.94 3.58 -8.33
N MET A 497 1.73 4.85 -8.66
CA MET A 497 1.34 5.29 -10.01
C MET A 497 2.49 5.69 -10.94
N GLY A 498 3.67 5.11 -10.74
CA GLY A 498 4.80 5.18 -11.68
C GLY A 498 5.72 6.39 -11.56
N VAL A 499 5.52 7.22 -10.52
CA VAL A 499 6.36 8.37 -10.16
C VAL A 499 6.98 8.13 -8.77
N ALA A 500 8.21 8.59 -8.51
CA ALA A 500 8.87 8.36 -7.22
C ALA A 500 8.52 9.42 -6.17
N HIS A 501 8.13 10.62 -6.58
CA HIS A 501 7.74 11.72 -5.69
C HIS A 501 6.31 12.21 -5.98
N PRO A 502 5.25 11.48 -5.58
CA PRO A 502 3.84 11.91 -5.69
C PRO A 502 3.58 13.35 -5.22
N GLY A 503 2.43 13.93 -5.56
CA GLY A 503 2.16 15.33 -5.23
C GLY A 503 0.69 15.73 -5.20
N PHE A 504 0.49 17.04 -5.11
CA PHE A 504 -0.80 17.71 -5.29
C PHE A 504 -0.56 19.18 -5.67
N VAL A 505 -1.52 19.80 -6.35
CA VAL A 505 -1.40 21.21 -6.74
C VAL A 505 -2.19 22.08 -5.75
N MET A 506 -1.52 23.11 -5.23
CA MET A 506 -2.10 24.13 -4.37
C MET A 506 -2.46 25.34 -5.22
N VAL A 507 -3.62 25.93 -4.96
CA VAL A 507 -4.16 27.08 -5.70
C VAL A 507 -4.62 28.13 -4.69
N SER A 508 -3.99 29.30 -4.74
CA SER A 508 -4.34 30.46 -3.94
C SER A 508 -5.16 31.42 -4.78
N LEU A 509 -6.38 31.73 -4.34
CA LEU A 509 -7.37 32.51 -5.09
C LEU A 509 -7.67 33.83 -4.35
N TYR A 510 -7.45 34.96 -4.99
CA TYR A 510 -7.75 36.28 -4.47
C TYR A 510 -8.35 37.19 -5.56
N ASN A 511 -9.69 37.19 -5.63
CA ASN A 511 -10.48 38.08 -6.49
C ASN A 511 -11.41 38.98 -5.63
N PRO A 512 -10.96 40.17 -5.20
CA PRO A 512 -11.79 41.10 -4.44
C PRO A 512 -12.79 41.82 -5.37
N VAL A 513 -14.09 41.54 -5.19
CA VAL A 513 -15.19 42.08 -6.01
C VAL A 513 -16.23 42.82 -5.17
N ASP A 514 -17.05 43.65 -5.83
CA ASP A 514 -18.21 44.32 -5.23
C ASP A 514 -19.45 43.41 -5.17
N GLY A 515 -20.57 43.95 -4.66
CA GLY A 515 -21.86 43.23 -4.57
C GLY A 515 -22.48 42.84 -5.93
N HIS A 516 -21.91 43.31 -7.04
CA HIS A 516 -22.29 42.98 -8.41
C HIS A 516 -21.22 42.15 -9.13
N GLY A 517 -20.22 41.61 -8.41
CA GLY A 517 -19.16 40.77 -8.97
C GLY A 517 -18.10 41.53 -9.77
N SER A 518 -18.12 42.87 -9.77
CA SER A 518 -17.12 43.69 -10.48
C SER A 518 -15.85 43.84 -9.64
N PRO A 519 -14.63 43.80 -10.22
CA PRO A 519 -13.38 43.94 -9.46
C PRO A 519 -13.29 45.28 -8.71
N LEU A 520 -12.88 45.23 -7.44
CA LEU A 520 -12.72 46.43 -6.63
C LEU A 520 -11.52 47.29 -7.08
N PRO A 521 -11.53 48.62 -6.82
CA PRO A 521 -10.39 49.48 -7.09
C PRO A 521 -9.11 48.96 -6.39
N GLY A 522 -8.07 48.68 -7.16
CA GLY A 522 -6.83 48.08 -6.66
C GLY A 522 -6.81 46.54 -6.64
N ALA A 523 -7.82 45.86 -7.18
CA ALA A 523 -7.78 44.42 -7.41
C ALA A 523 -6.58 44.00 -8.30
N PRO A 524 -5.95 42.85 -8.05
CA PRO A 524 -4.81 42.38 -8.85
C PRO A 524 -5.27 41.86 -10.22
N ALA A 525 -4.50 42.18 -11.27
CA ALA A 525 -4.78 41.72 -12.64
C ALA A 525 -4.62 40.19 -12.85
N ARG A 526 -3.99 39.48 -11.90
CA ARG A 526 -4.01 38.02 -11.78
C ARG A 526 -4.61 37.67 -10.42
N THR A 527 -5.71 36.94 -10.42
CA THR A 527 -6.48 36.56 -9.22
C THR A 527 -6.18 35.16 -8.71
N LEU A 528 -5.27 34.44 -9.37
CA LEU A 528 -4.92 33.04 -9.12
C LEU A 528 -3.39 32.87 -9.08
N GLN A 529 -2.88 32.07 -8.13
CA GLN A 529 -1.48 31.64 -8.03
C GLN A 529 -1.43 30.13 -7.73
N THR A 530 -0.49 29.41 -8.34
CA THR A 530 -0.34 27.95 -8.20
C THR A 530 0.99 27.55 -7.56
N HIS A 531 1.01 26.38 -6.93
CA HIS A 531 2.24 25.76 -6.40
C HIS A 531 2.12 24.23 -6.38
N LEU A 532 3.06 23.52 -7.01
CA LEU A 532 3.17 22.06 -6.89
C LEU A 532 3.78 21.71 -5.52
N CYS A 533 3.02 21.00 -4.68
CA CYS A 533 3.54 20.40 -3.46
C CYS A 533 3.96 18.94 -3.72
N VAL A 534 5.21 18.61 -3.37
CA VAL A 534 5.83 17.31 -3.63
C VAL A 534 5.95 16.51 -2.32
N LEU A 535 5.47 15.28 -2.36
CA LEU A 535 5.46 14.32 -1.25
C LEU A 535 6.74 13.45 -1.23
N PRO A 536 6.98 12.69 -0.14
CA PRO A 536 8.18 11.86 -0.02
C PRO A 536 8.23 10.67 -0.97
N ASP A 537 9.45 10.28 -1.37
CA ASP A 537 9.75 8.97 -1.94
C ASP A 537 9.71 7.88 -0.85
N GLN A 538 8.68 7.03 -0.91
CA GLN A 538 8.52 5.90 -0.01
C GLN A 538 9.46 4.72 -0.33
N ILE A 539 9.92 4.60 -1.58
CA ILE A 539 10.87 3.56 -2.01
C ILE A 539 12.24 3.88 -1.42
N SER A 540 12.73 5.12 -1.52
CA SER A 540 13.93 5.58 -0.80
C SER A 540 13.80 5.39 0.71
N THR A 541 12.63 5.68 1.29
CA THR A 541 12.37 5.45 2.72
C THR A 541 12.54 3.96 3.08
N PHE A 542 11.99 3.03 2.30
CA PHE A 542 12.18 1.59 2.50
C PHE A 542 13.60 1.10 2.20
N MET A 543 14.32 1.70 1.24
CA MET A 543 15.74 1.41 1.01
C MET A 543 16.59 1.80 2.22
N ASN A 544 16.32 2.94 2.86
CA ASN A 544 16.98 3.35 4.09
C ASN A 544 16.69 2.36 5.24
N TYR A 545 15.46 1.85 5.37
CA TYR A 545 15.16 0.77 6.32
C TYR A 545 15.95 -0.51 6.03
N ALA A 546 16.04 -0.94 4.76
CA ALA A 546 16.80 -2.13 4.37
C ALA A 546 18.31 -2.01 4.65
N ILE A 547 18.89 -0.84 4.36
CA ILE A 547 20.28 -0.51 4.72
C ILE A 547 20.45 -0.58 6.25
N PHE A 548 19.52 -0.03 7.01
CA PHE A 548 19.60 -0.03 8.48
C PHE A 548 19.39 -1.42 9.10
N VAL A 549 18.64 -2.34 8.47
CA VAL A 549 18.64 -3.77 8.83
C VAL A 549 20.04 -4.36 8.66
N GLY A 550 20.72 -4.11 7.53
CA GLY A 550 22.08 -4.57 7.29
C GLY A 550 23.07 -4.06 8.34
N LEU A 551 23.03 -2.76 8.63
CA LEU A 551 23.86 -2.14 9.68
C LEU A 551 23.54 -2.69 11.08
N THR A 552 22.26 -2.90 11.40
CA THR A 552 21.82 -3.51 12.66
C THR A 552 22.40 -4.92 12.84
N ILE A 553 22.31 -5.76 11.81
CA ILE A 553 22.84 -7.13 11.84
C ILE A 553 24.36 -7.12 11.96
N ALA A 554 25.06 -6.27 11.21
CA ALA A 554 26.52 -6.13 11.29
C ALA A 554 26.97 -5.67 12.69
N ALA A 555 26.32 -4.66 13.28
CA ALA A 555 26.64 -4.16 14.61
C ALA A 555 26.39 -5.24 15.70
N ILE A 556 25.33 -6.03 15.57
CA ILE A 556 25.05 -7.19 16.44
C ILE A 556 26.12 -8.27 16.29
N ALA A 557 26.53 -8.60 15.06
CA ALA A 557 27.56 -9.61 14.81
C ALA A 557 28.93 -9.19 15.38
N VAL A 558 29.35 -7.95 15.15
CA VAL A 558 30.58 -7.38 15.72
C VAL A 558 30.54 -7.42 17.25
N ARG A 559 29.44 -6.96 17.87
CA ARG A 559 29.32 -7.03 19.34
C ARG A 559 29.36 -8.46 19.85
N ALA A 560 28.66 -9.40 19.20
CA ALA A 560 28.62 -10.79 19.63
C ALA A 560 30.01 -11.45 19.58
N ILE A 561 30.85 -11.10 18.58
CA ILE A 561 32.26 -11.51 18.50
C ILE A 561 33.09 -10.86 19.62
N LEU A 562 32.82 -9.59 19.97
CA LEU A 562 33.54 -8.89 21.04
C LEU A 562 33.15 -9.34 22.45
N VAL A 563 31.96 -9.91 22.68
CA VAL A 563 31.52 -10.44 24.00
C VAL A 563 32.55 -11.39 24.63
N PRO A 564 32.98 -12.49 23.98
CA PRO A 564 34.00 -13.39 24.53
C PRO A 564 35.45 -12.85 24.49
N VAL A 565 35.72 -11.76 23.77
CA VAL A 565 37.07 -11.18 23.63
C VAL A 565 37.32 -10.09 24.68
N LEU A 566 36.33 -9.24 24.94
CA LEU A 566 36.41 -8.10 25.86
C LEU A 566 35.64 -8.34 27.18
N ASN A 567 35.17 -9.57 27.42
CA ASN A 567 34.35 -9.96 28.58
C ASN A 567 33.11 -9.07 28.80
N LEU A 568 32.47 -8.63 27.70
CA LEU A 568 31.27 -7.78 27.77
C LEU A 568 30.10 -8.57 28.36
N THR A 569 29.20 -7.89 29.09
CA THR A 569 28.00 -8.50 29.64
C THR A 569 27.10 -9.07 28.52
N PRO A 570 26.81 -10.38 28.49
CA PRO A 570 25.95 -10.94 27.46
C PRO A 570 24.48 -10.55 27.70
N PHE A 571 23.78 -10.27 26.61
CA PHE A 571 22.35 -9.98 26.61
C PHE A 571 21.50 -11.25 26.70
N SER A 572 21.99 -12.36 26.15
CA SER A 572 21.34 -13.67 26.21
C SER A 572 21.55 -14.34 27.58
N LEU A 573 20.45 -14.75 28.22
CA LEU A 573 20.50 -15.30 29.58
C LEU A 573 21.18 -16.68 29.65
N ALA A 574 21.17 -17.44 28.56
CA ALA A 574 21.93 -18.69 28.45
C ALA A 574 23.45 -18.43 28.43
N ALA A 575 23.92 -17.38 27.75
CA ALA A 575 25.32 -16.98 27.74
C ALA A 575 25.77 -16.43 29.10
N ALA A 576 24.91 -15.67 29.80
CA ALA A 576 25.18 -15.20 31.16
C ALA A 576 25.44 -16.37 32.13
N GLY A 577 24.64 -17.45 32.03
CA GLY A 577 24.88 -18.68 32.79
C GLY A 577 26.21 -19.37 32.44
N GLN A 578 26.57 -19.44 31.15
CA GLN A 578 27.82 -20.07 30.72
C GLN A 578 29.07 -19.27 31.14
N ILE A 579 29.05 -17.94 31.05
CA ILE A 579 30.18 -17.09 31.47
C ILE A 579 30.41 -17.22 32.98
N ASN A 580 29.34 -17.17 33.79
CA ASN A 580 29.46 -17.36 35.24
C ASN A 580 30.10 -18.71 35.59
N ASN A 581 29.63 -19.81 34.99
CA ASN A 581 30.18 -21.14 35.21
C ASN A 581 31.68 -21.24 34.83
N ASN A 582 32.07 -20.61 33.72
CA ASN A 582 33.48 -20.56 33.30
C ASN A 582 34.36 -19.79 34.30
N ILE A 583 33.89 -18.64 34.80
CA ILE A 583 34.62 -17.82 35.80
C ILE A 583 34.79 -18.56 37.13
N THR A 584 33.78 -19.32 37.57
CA THR A 584 33.89 -20.18 38.75
C THR A 584 34.94 -21.28 38.54
N THR A 585 35.09 -21.78 37.31
CA THR A 585 36.04 -22.85 36.98
C THR A 585 37.50 -22.36 36.95
N THR A 586 37.78 -21.09 36.61
CA THR A 586 39.14 -20.51 36.65
C THR A 586 39.59 -20.04 38.03
N THR A 587 38.70 -19.95 39.02
CA THR A 587 39.02 -19.49 40.39
C THR A 587 39.19 -20.61 41.41
N THR A 588 38.96 -21.88 41.04
CA THR A 588 39.02 -23.03 41.95
C THR A 588 40.08 -24.07 41.53
N THR A 589 41.35 -23.69 41.52
CA THR A 589 42.49 -24.64 41.41
C THR A 589 43.33 -24.71 42.69
N THR A 590 42.67 -24.97 43.82
CA THR A 590 43.34 -25.42 45.05
C THR A 590 42.43 -26.35 45.86
N THR A 591 42.99 -27.49 46.29
CA THR A 591 42.50 -28.42 47.33
C THR A 591 41.09 -29.03 47.21
N ASN A 592 41.05 -30.37 47.28
CA ASN A 592 39.83 -31.17 47.40
C ASN A 592 39.08 -30.88 48.71
N ASN A 593 37.75 -30.98 48.73
CA ASN A 593 37.12 -32.20 49.29
C ASN A 593 35.62 -32.35 48.97
N ASN A 594 35.13 -33.57 49.22
CA ASN A 594 33.80 -34.06 48.89
C ASN A 594 32.65 -33.21 49.45
N ASN A 595 31.69 -32.84 48.59
CA ASN A 595 30.28 -32.75 48.95
C ASN A 595 29.42 -32.84 47.66
N ASN A 596 28.30 -33.57 47.71
CA ASN A 596 27.40 -33.75 46.57
C ASN A 596 26.34 -32.62 46.51
N PRO A 597 26.25 -31.83 45.42
CA PRO A 597 25.08 -31.04 45.10
C PRO A 597 24.12 -31.83 44.20
N MET A 598 22.81 -31.63 44.38
CA MET A 598 21.79 -32.26 43.54
C MET A 598 21.89 -31.82 42.07
N LYS A 599 21.69 -32.76 41.13
CA LYS A 599 21.62 -32.47 39.68
C LYS A 599 20.50 -31.47 39.38
N ALA A 600 20.85 -30.31 38.86
CA ALA A 600 19.90 -29.43 38.18
C ALA A 600 19.44 -30.06 36.84
N PRO A 601 18.19 -29.85 36.40
CA PRO A 601 17.69 -30.38 35.13
C PRO A 601 18.28 -29.61 33.92
N PRO A 602 18.41 -30.27 32.75
CA PRO A 602 18.98 -29.64 31.56
C PRO A 602 18.07 -28.54 30.99
N SER A 603 18.68 -27.46 30.51
CA SER A 603 17.99 -26.33 29.88
C SER A 603 17.71 -26.61 28.40
N SER A 604 16.53 -27.15 28.07
CA SER A 604 16.04 -27.23 26.70
C SER A 604 15.38 -25.91 26.26
N SER A 605 15.74 -25.46 25.05
CA SER A 605 15.17 -24.27 24.40
C SER A 605 13.85 -24.61 23.69
N LEU A 606 12.84 -23.75 23.83
CA LEU A 606 11.60 -23.84 23.04
C LEU A 606 11.82 -23.33 21.61
N LEU A 607 12.44 -24.16 20.77
CA LEU A 607 12.45 -24.06 19.31
C LEU A 607 12.27 -25.47 18.73
N PRO A 608 11.37 -25.68 17.75
CA PRO A 608 11.16 -26.99 17.13
C PRO A 608 12.29 -27.32 16.12
N LEU A 609 13.44 -27.74 16.65
CA LEU A 609 14.51 -28.32 15.83
C LEU A 609 14.28 -29.83 15.66
N TYR A 610 14.02 -30.23 14.42
CA TYR A 610 13.90 -31.63 14.00
C TYR A 610 15.28 -32.28 13.85
N ASP A 611 15.93 -32.62 14.97
CA ASP A 611 17.14 -33.45 14.95
C ASP A 611 16.78 -34.93 14.96
N LYS A 612 17.14 -35.65 13.89
CA LYS A 612 17.00 -37.12 13.83
C LYS A 612 18.02 -37.78 14.77
N ALA A 613 17.55 -38.58 15.71
CA ALA A 613 18.43 -39.46 16.46
C ALA A 613 19.10 -40.48 15.52
N LYS A 614 20.41 -40.66 15.65
CA LYS A 614 21.08 -41.85 15.12
C LYS A 614 20.76 -43.02 16.05
N GLN A 615 20.15 -44.05 15.50
CA GLN A 615 20.24 -45.41 16.03
C GLN A 615 21.37 -46.09 15.26
N GLU A 616 22.28 -46.74 15.97
CA GLU A 616 23.25 -47.66 15.37
C GLU A 616 22.54 -49.02 15.25
N ASP A 617 22.56 -49.59 14.04
CA ASP A 617 22.16 -50.97 13.78
C ASP A 617 23.01 -51.48 12.61
N ASP A 618 23.32 -52.78 12.60
CA ASP A 618 24.33 -53.36 11.73
C ASP A 618 23.68 -53.95 10.47
N GLY A 619 24.05 -53.46 9.28
CA GLY A 619 23.27 -53.73 8.07
C GLY A 619 23.92 -53.30 6.76
N THR A 620 24.42 -54.29 6.02
CA THR A 620 24.88 -54.15 4.63
C THR A 620 23.70 -53.83 3.69
N TYR A 621 23.84 -52.80 2.86
CA TYR A 621 22.87 -52.48 1.81
C TYR A 621 23.53 -52.31 0.44
N ASP A 622 23.19 -53.21 -0.48
CA ASP A 622 23.22 -52.92 -1.92
C ASP A 622 22.07 -51.97 -2.29
N MET A 623 22.25 -51.17 -3.33
CA MET A 623 21.19 -50.33 -3.91
C MET A 623 20.99 -50.61 -5.40
N GLN A 624 19.76 -50.92 -5.78
CA GLN A 624 19.18 -50.60 -7.09
C GLN A 624 17.74 -50.07 -6.87
N PRO A 625 17.21 -49.17 -7.73
CA PRO A 625 16.04 -48.35 -7.40
C PRO A 625 14.75 -48.78 -8.13
N THR A 626 13.59 -48.22 -7.73
CA THR A 626 12.52 -47.92 -8.70
C THR A 626 11.52 -46.84 -8.26
N SER A 627 10.93 -46.25 -9.29
CA SER A 627 9.87 -45.22 -9.37
C SER A 627 8.63 -45.38 -8.48
N ALA A 628 7.94 -44.26 -8.26
CA ALA A 628 6.60 -44.21 -7.67
C ALA A 628 5.47 -44.32 -8.72
N SER A 629 4.35 -44.94 -8.31
CA SER A 629 3.00 -44.87 -8.89
C SER A 629 2.01 -45.03 -7.71
N SER A 630 1.08 -44.11 -7.42
CA SER A 630 -0.11 -43.64 -8.16
C SER A 630 -1.24 -44.68 -8.23
N GLY A 631 -2.31 -44.45 -7.45
CA GLY A 631 -3.55 -45.24 -7.43
C GLY A 631 -3.99 -45.54 -5.98
N SER A 632 -4.99 -44.94 -5.34
CA SER A 632 -6.37 -44.50 -5.70
C SER A 632 -7.44 -45.40 -5.05
N SER A 633 -7.97 -44.94 -3.90
CA SER A 633 -9.36 -45.12 -3.42
C SER A 633 -9.95 -46.53 -3.20
N LYS A 634 -10.46 -46.80 -1.99
CA LYS A 634 -11.90 -46.87 -1.64
C LYS A 634 -12.14 -47.47 -0.23
N TYR A 635 -13.26 -47.06 0.39
CA TYR A 635 -14.23 -47.74 1.30
C TYR A 635 -13.85 -49.07 2.02
N LEU A 636 -14.37 -49.45 3.20
CA LEU A 636 -15.40 -48.91 4.13
C LEU A 636 -15.28 -49.65 5.51
N ALA A 637 -16.05 -49.23 6.54
CA ALA A 637 -16.49 -49.98 7.75
C ALA A 637 -15.42 -50.75 8.60
N SER A 638 -15.10 -50.43 9.86
CA SER A 638 -15.89 -50.28 11.11
C SER A 638 -16.17 -51.59 11.90
N ARG A 639 -16.42 -51.45 13.23
CA ARG A 639 -16.52 -52.49 14.29
C ARG A 639 -15.16 -52.92 14.87
N PHE A 640 -14.89 -52.76 16.18
CA PHE A 640 -15.30 -53.54 17.38
C PHE A 640 -14.67 -54.97 17.41
N SER A 641 -14.15 -55.51 18.52
CA SER A 641 -13.87 -54.95 19.87
C SER A 641 -13.11 -55.96 20.76
N ASP A 642 -12.19 -55.46 21.61
CA ASP A 642 -11.79 -56.02 22.92
C ASP A 642 -11.17 -57.44 23.08
N VAL A 643 -10.83 -57.76 24.34
CA VAL A 643 -10.49 -59.07 24.94
C VAL A 643 -9.10 -59.69 24.62
N SER A 644 -8.08 -59.02 25.16
CA SER A 644 -7.08 -59.55 26.12
C SER A 644 -6.78 -61.07 26.28
N ARG A 645 -5.52 -61.32 26.67
CA ARG A 645 -4.97 -62.35 27.60
C ARG A 645 -4.54 -63.74 27.07
N THR A 646 -3.30 -64.10 27.48
CA THR A 646 -2.79 -65.42 27.91
C THR A 646 -2.66 -66.57 26.88
N ARG A 647 -1.77 -67.56 27.07
CA ARG A 647 -0.42 -67.62 27.70
C ARG A 647 0.20 -68.99 27.37
N SER A 648 1.45 -69.02 26.90
CA SER A 648 2.42 -70.14 26.97
C SER A 648 2.09 -71.55 26.40
N SER A 649 3.14 -72.20 25.88
CA SER A 649 3.36 -73.67 25.77
C SER A 649 2.42 -74.50 24.85
N SER A 650 2.89 -75.55 24.15
CA SER A 650 4.26 -76.02 23.79
C SER A 650 4.15 -77.31 22.95
N LEU A 651 5.22 -77.70 22.23
CA LEU A 651 5.34 -78.99 21.50
C LEU A 651 4.38 -79.08 20.28
N THR A 652 4.57 -79.88 19.22
CA THR A 652 5.67 -80.74 18.69
C THR A 652 5.50 -80.74 17.16
N SER A 653 6.49 -81.00 16.31
CA SER A 653 6.95 -82.35 15.91
C SER A 653 8.06 -82.23 14.83
N ASN A 654 8.58 -83.35 14.33
CA ASN A 654 9.83 -83.45 13.55
C ASN A 654 9.65 -84.10 12.15
N ASN A 655 10.73 -84.06 11.35
CA ASN A 655 11.06 -84.90 10.16
C ASN A 655 10.52 -84.54 8.75
N GLY A 656 11.37 -84.79 7.75
CA GLY A 656 11.13 -84.66 6.30
C GLY A 656 12.13 -83.73 5.58
N VAL A 657 13.46 -83.95 5.61
CA VAL A 657 14.28 -84.95 4.86
C VAL A 657 14.35 -84.66 3.32
N PRO A 658 15.56 -84.59 2.69
CA PRO A 658 15.78 -83.95 1.38
C PRO A 658 15.85 -84.96 0.19
N PRO A 659 16.37 -84.60 -1.02
CA PRO A 659 17.83 -84.73 -1.29
C PRO A 659 18.36 -83.63 -2.30
N PRO A 660 19.47 -83.75 -3.10
CA PRO A 660 20.55 -82.75 -3.01
C PRO A 660 21.26 -82.29 -4.33
N GLY A 661 22.26 -81.40 -4.21
CA GLY A 661 23.60 -81.67 -4.78
C GLY A 661 24.19 -80.77 -5.88
N ARG A 662 25.47 -80.38 -5.67
CA ARG A 662 26.54 -79.99 -6.64
C ARG A 662 26.30 -78.76 -7.56
N ALA A 663 27.31 -78.18 -8.23
CA ALA A 663 28.71 -77.83 -7.90
C ALA A 663 29.38 -77.10 -9.11
N SER A 664 30.40 -76.28 -8.84
CA SER A 664 31.55 -75.93 -9.72
C SER A 664 31.38 -75.19 -11.09
N LEU A 665 31.80 -73.91 -11.09
CA LEU A 665 32.77 -73.27 -12.03
C LEU A 665 32.31 -73.02 -13.52
N PRO A 666 33.16 -72.49 -14.46
CA PRO A 666 33.33 -71.02 -14.62
C PRO A 666 33.41 -70.48 -16.08
N GLY A 667 33.37 -69.15 -16.27
CA GLY A 667 33.71 -68.44 -17.53
C GLY A 667 33.10 -67.02 -17.63
N GLY A 668 33.50 -66.12 -18.55
CA GLY A 668 34.64 -66.14 -19.49
C GLY A 668 34.46 -65.17 -20.69
N GLY A 669 35.36 -64.19 -20.88
CA GLY A 669 35.35 -63.20 -22.00
C GLY A 669 35.36 -61.73 -21.49
N ARG A 670 36.11 -60.72 -21.97
CA ARG A 670 36.78 -60.35 -23.27
C ARG A 670 35.76 -59.94 -24.37
N SER A 671 35.93 -58.84 -25.13
CA SER A 671 37.14 -58.00 -25.37
C SER A 671 36.90 -56.59 -26.00
N LYS A 672 37.89 -55.67 -25.86
CA LYS A 672 38.39 -54.66 -26.87
C LYS A 672 37.49 -53.44 -27.22
N HIS A 673 37.99 -52.29 -27.73
CA HIS A 673 39.35 -51.82 -28.13
C HIS A 673 39.47 -50.26 -28.15
N HIS A 674 40.66 -49.69 -27.83
CA HIS A 674 41.38 -48.50 -28.41
C HIS A 674 40.69 -47.12 -28.74
N HIS A 675 41.36 -45.95 -28.82
CA HIS A 675 42.61 -45.31 -28.27
C HIS A 675 42.79 -43.88 -28.87
N PRO A 676 43.85 -43.06 -28.56
CA PRO A 676 44.90 -43.08 -27.50
C PRO A 676 44.81 -41.79 -26.62
N HIS A 677 45.73 -40.83 -26.32
CA HIS A 677 47.21 -40.55 -26.35
C HIS A 677 47.47 -39.24 -25.50
N GLN A 678 48.65 -38.75 -25.02
CA GLN A 678 50.05 -39.24 -24.87
C GLN A 678 50.84 -38.47 -23.75
N GLY A 679 51.21 -39.12 -22.63
CA GLY A 679 52.23 -38.62 -21.66
C GLY A 679 51.91 -37.26 -20.98
N LYS A 680 52.83 -36.48 -20.40
CA LYS A 680 54.28 -36.58 -20.01
C LYS A 680 54.45 -35.75 -18.70
N LYS A 681 55.43 -35.86 -17.79
CA LYS A 681 56.77 -36.49 -17.75
C LYS A 681 56.91 -37.38 -16.47
N LEU A 682 58.13 -37.61 -15.96
CA LEU A 682 58.47 -38.30 -14.69
C LEU A 682 59.57 -37.52 -13.91
N GLY A 683 59.77 -37.83 -12.63
CA GLY A 683 60.90 -37.40 -11.78
C GLY A 683 60.84 -38.02 -10.36
N PRO A 684 61.91 -38.65 -9.79
CA PRO A 684 61.78 -39.55 -8.62
C PRO A 684 62.38 -39.04 -7.28
N ARG A 685 62.18 -39.85 -6.22
CA ARG A 685 62.79 -39.72 -4.87
C ARG A 685 64.30 -39.96 -4.83
N ILE A 686 64.94 -39.43 -3.79
CA ILE A 686 66.20 -39.92 -3.20
C ILE A 686 66.03 -39.91 -1.67
N ASP A 687 66.41 -40.99 -0.99
CA ASP A 687 66.63 -41.06 0.47
C ASP A 687 68.14 -41.21 0.73
N ILE A 688 68.66 -40.64 1.82
CA ILE A 688 70.07 -40.78 2.24
C ILE A 688 70.14 -41.24 3.70
N TYR A 689 71.04 -42.19 3.96
CA TYR A 689 71.24 -42.88 5.24
C TYR A 689 72.16 -42.13 6.22
N LYS A 690 72.29 -42.72 7.43
CA LYS A 690 73.41 -42.69 8.39
C LYS A 690 73.33 -41.69 9.55
N ASP A 691 73.72 -42.05 10.77
CA ASP A 691 73.96 -43.38 11.39
C ASP A 691 73.80 -43.26 12.93
N GLU A 692 73.83 -44.38 13.67
CA GLU A 692 73.66 -44.44 15.13
C GLU A 692 74.86 -43.91 15.94
N LEU A 693 74.64 -43.44 17.19
CA LEU A 693 75.49 -43.83 18.34
C LEU A 693 74.87 -43.59 19.74
N TYR A 694 74.60 -44.70 20.43
CA TYR A 694 74.64 -44.97 21.89
C TYR A 694 74.62 -43.86 22.99
N ARG A 695 73.65 -44.02 23.91
CA ARG A 695 73.80 -44.18 25.40
C ARG A 695 73.56 -43.00 26.38
N TYR A 696 72.39 -43.07 27.03
CA TYR A 696 72.15 -42.89 28.49
C TYR A 696 72.54 -41.56 29.19
N GLY A 697 71.55 -40.75 29.55
CA GLY A 697 71.68 -39.59 30.44
C GLY A 697 70.31 -39.04 30.88
N ASP A 698 70.19 -38.55 32.11
CA ASP A 698 68.92 -38.08 32.71
C ASP A 698 68.74 -36.55 32.54
N HIS A 699 67.57 -36.07 33.00
CA HIS A 699 67.14 -34.70 33.30
C HIS A 699 66.28 -33.99 32.24
N LYS A 700 65.30 -33.23 32.76
CA LYS A 700 64.27 -32.46 32.04
C LYS A 700 64.62 -30.97 32.13
N PRO A 701 64.05 -30.12 31.27
CA PRO A 701 62.77 -29.50 31.65
C PRO A 701 61.68 -29.64 30.59
N ARG A 702 60.43 -29.83 31.03
CA ARG A 702 59.25 -29.81 30.14
C ARG A 702 58.70 -28.39 30.03
N PHE A 703 58.74 -27.78 28.84
CA PHE A 703 57.86 -26.68 28.49
C PHE A 703 56.48 -27.24 28.06
N PRO A 704 55.39 -26.95 28.78
CA PRO A 704 54.07 -27.48 28.44
C PRO A 704 53.37 -26.60 27.40
N TRP A 705 53.62 -26.84 26.11
CA TRP A 705 52.74 -26.36 25.05
C TRP A 705 51.37 -27.05 25.17
N ARG A 706 50.47 -26.46 25.97
CA ARG A 706 49.05 -26.84 26.01
C ARG A 706 48.43 -26.56 24.64
N GLY A 707 48.19 -27.61 23.86
CA GLY A 707 47.38 -27.51 22.65
C GLY A 707 46.02 -26.88 22.97
N VAL A 708 45.64 -25.82 22.25
CA VAL A 708 44.41 -25.09 22.51
C VAL A 708 43.21 -26.00 22.26
N SER A 709 42.42 -26.23 23.31
CA SER A 709 41.30 -27.16 23.29
C SER A 709 40.26 -26.77 22.22
N THR A 710 40.02 -27.66 21.26
CA THR A 710 38.94 -27.55 20.26
C THR A 710 37.53 -27.58 20.87
N ARG A 711 37.43 -27.84 22.18
CA ARG A 711 36.22 -27.72 22.99
C ARG A 711 35.94 -26.26 23.40
N SER A 712 36.97 -25.42 23.49
CA SER A 712 36.88 -23.98 23.80
C SER A 712 36.22 -23.23 22.64
N THR A 713 36.78 -23.32 21.43
CA THR A 713 36.26 -22.65 20.22
C THR A 713 34.81 -23.05 19.90
N LYS A 714 34.44 -24.33 20.05
CA LYS A 714 33.03 -24.78 19.90
C LYS A 714 32.08 -24.16 20.94
N THR A 715 32.58 -23.78 22.11
CA THR A 715 31.79 -23.09 23.15
C THR A 715 31.66 -21.61 22.81
N SER A 716 32.74 -20.94 22.43
CA SER A 716 32.71 -19.53 22.01
C SER A 716 31.82 -19.30 20.78
N ILE A 717 31.87 -20.16 19.76
CA ILE A 717 31.01 -20.05 18.56
C ILE A 717 29.53 -20.16 18.93
N ARG A 718 29.18 -21.07 19.86
CA ARG A 718 27.80 -21.17 20.37
C ARG A 718 27.38 -19.93 21.16
N LEU A 719 28.29 -19.34 21.93
CA LEU A 719 28.06 -18.09 22.66
C LEU A 719 27.74 -16.94 21.70
N VAL A 720 28.58 -16.74 20.67
CA VAL A 720 28.39 -15.72 19.62
C VAL A 720 27.04 -15.92 18.92
N LEU A 721 26.73 -17.13 18.45
CA LEU A 721 25.47 -17.40 17.74
C LEU A 721 24.23 -17.16 18.62
N THR A 722 24.28 -17.59 19.89
CA THR A 722 23.18 -17.37 20.85
C THR A 722 22.97 -15.89 21.13
N GLU A 723 24.06 -15.12 21.21
CA GLU A 723 24.01 -13.67 21.43
C GLU A 723 23.47 -12.93 20.20
N VAL A 724 23.89 -13.30 18.98
CA VAL A 724 23.33 -12.76 17.72
C VAL A 724 21.83 -13.01 17.66
N VAL A 725 21.38 -14.26 17.82
CA VAL A 725 19.95 -14.61 17.74
C VAL A 725 19.13 -13.84 18.79
N ALA A 726 19.62 -13.75 20.04
CA ALA A 726 18.91 -13.05 21.10
C ALA A 726 18.84 -11.52 20.88
N CYS A 727 19.91 -10.90 20.39
CA CYS A 727 19.93 -9.46 20.10
C CYS A 727 19.07 -9.14 18.87
N THR A 728 19.24 -9.88 17.77
CA THR A 728 18.48 -9.69 16.52
C THR A 728 16.99 -9.91 16.76
N TRP A 729 16.59 -10.96 17.49
CA TRP A 729 15.20 -11.15 17.87
C TRP A 729 14.66 -9.97 18.67
N ARG A 730 15.38 -9.51 19.71
CA ARG A 730 14.95 -8.40 20.58
C ARG A 730 14.73 -7.10 19.78
N VAL A 731 15.64 -6.75 18.88
CA VAL A 731 15.48 -5.56 18.04
C VAL A 731 14.33 -5.75 17.05
N ALA A 732 14.28 -6.89 16.37
CA ALA A 732 13.30 -7.16 15.31
C ALA A 732 11.86 -7.10 15.83
N TRP A 733 11.50 -7.81 16.90
CA TRP A 733 10.10 -7.82 17.35
C TRP A 733 9.67 -6.47 17.95
N LEU A 734 10.58 -5.75 18.62
CA LEU A 734 10.29 -4.39 19.12
C LEU A 734 10.05 -3.41 17.96
N SER A 735 10.91 -3.43 16.95
CA SER A 735 10.81 -2.53 15.78
C SER A 735 9.60 -2.86 14.91
N VAL A 736 9.28 -4.15 14.72
CA VAL A 736 8.08 -4.59 13.98
C VAL A 736 6.78 -4.23 14.71
N LEU A 737 6.73 -4.35 16.06
CA LEU A 737 5.55 -3.90 16.81
C LEU A 737 5.40 -2.37 16.78
N LEU A 738 6.50 -1.60 16.81
CA LEU A 738 6.44 -0.15 16.67
C LEU A 738 5.97 0.26 15.27
N TRP A 739 6.54 -0.34 14.22
CA TRP A 739 6.08 -0.12 12.85
C TRP A 739 4.60 -0.46 12.71
N ALA A 740 4.16 -1.66 13.13
CA ALA A 740 2.76 -2.06 13.08
C ALA A 740 1.82 -1.12 13.86
N TYR A 741 2.28 -0.53 14.96
CA TYR A 741 1.53 0.51 15.69
C TYR A 741 1.42 1.82 14.91
N LEU A 742 2.49 2.28 14.25
CA LEU A 742 2.48 3.47 13.38
C LEU A 742 1.58 3.22 12.15
N THR A 743 1.75 2.07 11.48
CA THR A 743 0.93 1.62 10.35
C THR A 743 -0.55 1.39 10.70
N TYR A 744 -0.88 1.11 11.97
CA TYR A 744 -2.27 1.08 12.46
C TYR A 744 -2.82 2.49 12.72
N LYS A 745 -1.97 3.46 13.07
CA LYS A 745 -2.38 4.82 13.44
C LYS A 745 -2.61 5.74 12.23
N GLY A 746 -1.84 5.55 11.15
CA GLY A 746 -1.69 6.52 10.04
C GLY A 746 -0.40 7.30 10.15
#